data_AF-A0A8E2B6H4-F1
#
_entry.id   AF-A0A8E2B6H4-F1
#
_cell.length_a   1.000
_cell.length_b   1.000
_cell.length_c   1.000
_cell.angle_alpha   90.00
_cell.angle_beta   90.00
_cell.angle_gamma   90.00
#
_symmetry.space_group_name_H-M   'P 1'
#
loop_
_entity.id
_entity.type
_entity.pdbx_description
1 polymer ?
#
loop_
_entity_poly.entity_id
_entity_poly.type
_entity_poly.pdbx_seq_one_letter_code
_entity_poly.pdbx_strand_id
1 'polypeptide(L)'
;MTPDELILDAGTLAVKRSTVGSKQWRIDRATAGSGTSKTETTAQDAGRRCLDDAAAAELGVQGRRILELCDGIPQDIEWAVSDGELFILQSRDITGAGFLWEEDIESWQSAPDDEATVWSHTWAEAFWTGAVTPLFYSVRGRELRNSDERLFTLWGFEDLAKMRRFKYRRNTVYFSSDADRIYYRNLLPAQLRKHSLDNLPPDWREEAGTARFDPAKAARMYARVRALTTDHGPLRTIKSVYRFIEDRTAEANSPSAEELRRLSDHELRKEIARKIKLFEDYLTILRPAFHVYASTAFAVLRELLAAWYDGDNAYVFQDLISGLPKRTAMLQEQVDLWELAAELKRSSTVVALLEKSANGAEFFAAVREEPEGVTFCSRYDEFMAAHGHRGHQDRDLWYPRRSEDPDIDFRSLRSLVAADSPSPVDNEHRLVAKREEVTAEVIERIRAKPFGSVRAELFKAVLDYIHRFLVLRDDERPFADAITMGKKRAFAELGRRLHERNLIDEPDDFYHLAEYELYDLLDGRLPGKLLRAKVRNRRTVFDKFVARSEVPPGYLRGNVPMEVDDGTDTGLEGTFAGVGMSRGSVTGTARIVGDLRDIGRVQRGEILVCNSTDPGWTPVFGLISGLILEAGGMLSHGACLSREYGLPAVNLPGAMQKIPDGATITVNGDTGRVSVVLEDD
;
A
#
# COMPACT_ATOMS: atom_id res chain seq x y z
N MET A 1 25.61 16.44 -29.73
CA MET A 1 25.60 15.21 -30.52
C MET A 1 24.68 14.26 -29.78
N THR A 2 23.58 13.84 -30.38
CA THR A 2 22.71 12.82 -29.77
C THR A 2 23.12 11.47 -30.37
N PRO A 3 23.68 10.54 -29.57
CA PRO A 3 24.06 9.22 -30.05
C PRO A 3 22.83 8.35 -30.32
N ASP A 4 23.04 7.20 -30.96
CA ASP A 4 22.02 6.15 -30.98
C ASP A 4 21.84 5.58 -29.57
N GLU A 5 20.63 5.11 -29.29
CA GLU A 5 20.30 4.36 -28.07
C GLU A 5 19.83 2.96 -28.46
N LEU A 6 20.45 1.94 -27.87
CA LEU A 6 20.11 0.54 -28.05
C LEU A 6 19.88 -0.09 -26.68
N ILE A 7 18.74 -0.75 -26.50
CA ILE A 7 18.44 -1.53 -25.30
C ILE A 7 18.39 -3.00 -25.68
N LEU A 8 19.21 -3.80 -25.02
CA LEU A 8 19.33 -5.23 -25.23
C LEU A 8 18.62 -6.00 -24.12
N ASP A 9 18.03 -7.14 -24.45
CA ASP A 9 17.53 -8.09 -23.47
C ASP A 9 18.70 -8.74 -22.72
N ALA A 10 18.67 -8.69 -21.39
CA ALA A 10 19.77 -9.14 -20.56
C ALA A 10 20.02 -10.65 -20.62
N GLY A 11 19.09 -11.48 -21.14
CA GLY A 11 19.21 -12.94 -21.25
C GLY A 11 19.51 -13.44 -22.67
N THR A 12 18.89 -12.84 -23.68
CA THR A 12 19.03 -13.22 -25.10
C THR A 12 19.99 -12.33 -25.89
N LEU A 13 20.30 -11.13 -25.38
CA LEU A 13 21.05 -10.07 -26.07
C LEU A 13 20.39 -9.58 -27.37
N ALA A 14 19.10 -9.87 -27.56
CA ALA A 14 18.32 -9.32 -28.67
C ALA A 14 18.02 -7.83 -28.43
N VAL A 15 18.01 -7.04 -29.50
CA VAL A 15 17.62 -5.62 -29.45
C VAL A 15 16.14 -5.52 -29.14
N LYS A 16 15.80 -4.97 -27.97
CA LYS A 16 14.42 -4.65 -27.55
C LYS A 16 13.97 -3.31 -28.11
N ARG A 17 14.87 -2.32 -28.08
CA ARG A 17 14.60 -0.95 -28.53
C ARG A 17 15.80 -0.38 -29.27
N SER A 18 15.53 0.36 -30.33
CA SER A 18 16.53 1.13 -31.06
C SER A 18 15.98 2.52 -31.38
N THR A 19 16.70 3.54 -30.93
CA THR A 19 16.44 4.94 -31.27
C THR A 19 17.65 5.48 -32.01
N VAL A 20 17.44 5.95 -33.24
CA VAL A 20 18.51 6.56 -34.04
C VAL A 20 18.69 8.01 -33.61
N GLY A 21 19.88 8.34 -33.14
CA GLY A 21 20.24 9.69 -32.72
C GLY A 21 20.47 10.63 -33.89
N SER A 22 20.35 11.94 -33.63
CA SER A 22 20.54 12.98 -34.66
C SER A 22 21.94 13.01 -35.26
N LYS A 23 22.97 12.57 -34.50
CA LYS A 23 24.38 12.42 -34.94
C LYS A 23 24.91 13.57 -35.80
N GLN A 24 24.47 14.82 -35.54
CA GLN A 24 24.79 16.01 -36.36
C GLN A 24 26.28 16.24 -36.62
N TRP A 25 27.14 15.78 -35.71
CA TRP A 25 28.58 15.97 -35.78
C TRP A 25 29.30 14.67 -35.46
N ARG A 26 30.40 14.40 -36.16
CA ARG A 26 31.39 13.36 -35.83
C ARG A 26 32.70 14.00 -35.38
N ILE A 27 33.49 13.26 -34.61
CA ILE A 27 34.81 13.68 -34.17
C ILE A 27 35.83 12.76 -34.84
N ASP A 28 36.65 13.35 -35.70
CA ASP A 28 37.71 12.67 -36.43
C ASP A 28 39.06 12.95 -35.79
N ARG A 29 40.00 12.02 -35.94
CA ARG A 29 41.41 12.29 -35.62
C ARG A 29 41.96 13.30 -36.62
N ALA A 30 42.68 14.31 -36.14
CA ALA A 30 43.28 15.32 -37.01
C ALA A 30 44.22 14.68 -38.05
N THR A 31 44.13 15.12 -39.30
CA THR A 31 44.93 14.60 -40.42
C THR A 31 46.41 14.99 -40.35
N ALA A 32 46.77 15.98 -39.52
CA ALA A 32 48.15 16.36 -39.23
C ALA A 32 48.32 16.66 -37.73
N GLY A 33 49.24 15.95 -37.06
CA GLY A 33 49.60 16.17 -35.65
C GLY A 33 48.74 15.41 -34.63
N SER A 34 48.79 15.87 -33.37
CA SER A 34 47.96 15.37 -32.26
C SER A 34 46.71 16.24 -32.11
N GLY A 35 45.52 15.64 -32.10
CA GLY A 35 44.27 16.35 -31.85
C GLY A 35 43.07 15.72 -32.55
N THR A 36 41.91 16.36 -32.40
CA THR A 36 40.65 15.96 -33.04
C THR A 36 40.08 17.11 -33.87
N SER A 37 39.33 16.78 -34.91
CA SER A 37 38.56 17.73 -35.72
C SER A 37 37.08 17.37 -35.67
N LYS A 38 36.22 18.36 -35.49
CA LYS A 38 34.77 18.19 -35.52
C LYS A 38 34.25 18.46 -36.93
N THR A 39 33.53 17.49 -37.49
CA THR A 39 33.04 17.48 -38.87
C THR A 39 31.53 17.27 -38.86
N GLU A 40 30.83 17.93 -39.77
CA GLU A 40 29.38 17.74 -39.94
C GLU A 40 29.13 16.37 -40.56
N THR A 41 28.19 15.62 -39.99
CA THR A 41 27.85 14.28 -40.47
C THR A 41 26.96 14.39 -41.70
N THR A 42 27.20 13.54 -42.71
CA THR A 42 26.31 13.50 -43.88
C THR A 42 24.91 13.05 -43.47
N ALA A 43 23.88 13.51 -44.18
CA ALA A 43 22.49 13.10 -43.88
C ALA A 43 22.30 11.58 -43.96
N GLN A 44 23.03 10.91 -44.85
CA GLN A 44 23.02 9.45 -44.99
C GLN A 44 23.62 8.75 -43.76
N ASP A 45 24.78 9.20 -43.28
CA ASP A 45 25.43 8.62 -42.10
C ASP A 45 24.65 8.94 -40.82
N ALA A 46 24.03 10.11 -40.73
CA ALA A 46 23.19 10.51 -39.59
C ALA A 46 21.95 9.61 -39.46
N GLY A 47 21.35 9.18 -40.58
CA GLY A 47 20.21 8.26 -40.60
C GLY A 47 20.57 6.78 -40.38
N ARG A 48 21.85 6.42 -40.42
CA ARG A 48 22.31 5.03 -40.24
C ARG A 48 22.49 4.72 -38.75
N ARG A 49 22.14 3.49 -38.35
CA ARG A 49 22.50 2.96 -37.02
C ARG A 49 24.01 2.75 -36.92
N CYS A 50 24.61 3.13 -35.79
CA CYS A 50 26.03 2.93 -35.51
C CYS A 50 26.40 1.46 -35.34
N LEU A 51 25.49 0.64 -34.80
CA LEU A 51 25.63 -0.80 -34.64
C LEU A 51 24.43 -1.52 -35.24
N ASP A 52 24.69 -2.59 -35.98
CA ASP A 52 23.66 -3.59 -36.30
C ASP A 52 23.39 -4.49 -35.09
N ASP A 53 22.41 -5.38 -35.22
CA ASP A 53 21.97 -6.23 -34.11
C ASP A 53 23.04 -7.26 -33.70
N ALA A 54 23.89 -7.70 -34.63
CA ALA A 54 24.96 -8.67 -34.36
C ALA A 54 26.09 -8.01 -33.55
N ALA A 55 26.55 -6.83 -33.97
CA ALA A 55 27.57 -6.06 -33.25
C ALA A 55 27.06 -5.58 -31.88
N ALA A 56 25.77 -5.22 -31.77
CA ALA A 56 25.17 -4.89 -30.50
C ALA A 56 25.13 -6.10 -29.55
N ALA A 57 24.78 -7.29 -30.06
CA ALA A 57 24.82 -8.53 -29.27
C ALA A 57 26.25 -8.88 -28.83
N GLU A 58 27.25 -8.72 -29.70
CA GLU A 58 28.66 -8.94 -29.34
C GLU A 58 29.13 -7.99 -28.23
N LEU A 59 28.77 -6.71 -28.31
CA LEU A 59 29.01 -5.75 -27.24
C LEU A 59 28.31 -6.17 -25.94
N GLY A 60 27.08 -6.69 -26.03
CA GLY A 60 26.34 -7.26 -24.90
C GLY A 60 27.05 -8.46 -24.25
N VAL A 61 27.70 -9.33 -25.04
CA VAL A 61 28.51 -10.44 -24.53
C VAL A 61 29.70 -9.91 -23.72
N GLN A 62 30.40 -8.89 -24.22
CA GLN A 62 31.50 -8.27 -23.46
C GLN A 62 31.00 -7.59 -22.19
N GLY A 63 29.84 -6.91 -22.25
CA GLY A 63 29.19 -6.31 -21.08
C GLY A 63 28.91 -7.34 -19.98
N ARG A 64 28.38 -8.52 -20.33
CA ARG A 64 28.17 -9.62 -19.37
C ARG A 64 29.49 -10.15 -18.79
N ARG A 65 30.50 -10.36 -19.64
CA ARG A 65 31.80 -10.82 -19.18
C ARG A 65 32.44 -9.84 -18.20
N ILE A 66 32.35 -8.54 -18.49
CA ILE A 66 32.81 -7.48 -17.60
C ILE A 66 32.01 -7.49 -16.29
N LEU A 67 30.69 -7.63 -16.35
CA LEU A 67 29.83 -7.76 -15.17
C LEU A 67 30.27 -8.93 -14.28
N GLU A 68 30.55 -10.10 -14.85
CA GLU A 68 31.07 -11.27 -14.12
C GLU A 68 32.45 -11.00 -13.50
N LEU A 69 33.36 -10.37 -14.25
CA LEU A 69 34.70 -9.98 -13.74
C LEU A 69 34.64 -8.92 -12.64
N CYS A 70 33.55 -8.15 -12.58
CA CYS A 70 33.29 -7.12 -11.58
C CYS A 70 32.35 -7.59 -10.47
N ASP A 71 32.30 -8.90 -10.19
CA ASP A 71 31.50 -9.52 -9.13
C ASP A 71 29.99 -9.19 -9.21
N GLY A 72 29.47 -9.01 -10.42
CA GLY A 72 28.06 -8.69 -10.66
C GLY A 72 27.69 -7.23 -10.42
N ILE A 73 28.65 -6.33 -10.19
CA ILE A 73 28.39 -4.90 -10.06
C ILE A 73 28.19 -4.29 -11.44
N PRO A 74 27.03 -3.68 -11.72
CA PRO A 74 26.77 -3.02 -13.00
C PRO A 74 27.86 -2.00 -13.33
N GLN A 75 28.32 -2.03 -14.58
CA GLN A 75 29.42 -1.20 -15.05
C GLN A 75 28.92 -0.21 -16.10
N ASP A 76 29.42 1.02 -16.02
CA ASP A 76 29.39 1.99 -17.11
C ASP A 76 30.69 1.82 -17.90
N ILE A 77 30.55 1.54 -19.20
CA ILE A 77 31.63 1.03 -20.04
C ILE A 77 31.80 1.95 -21.25
N GLU A 78 33.00 2.49 -21.40
CA GLU A 78 33.40 3.17 -22.63
C GLU A 78 34.09 2.18 -23.56
N TRP A 79 33.71 2.19 -24.83
CA TRP A 79 34.19 1.25 -25.84
C TRP A 79 34.38 1.95 -27.18
N ALA A 80 35.14 1.32 -28.07
CA ALA A 80 35.31 1.74 -29.46
C ALA A 80 35.39 0.53 -30.37
N VAL A 81 35.02 0.70 -31.64
CA VAL A 81 35.24 -0.29 -32.69
C VAL A 81 36.25 0.29 -33.68
N SER A 82 37.33 -0.44 -33.94
CA SER A 82 38.34 -0.09 -34.94
C SER A 82 38.63 -1.30 -35.81
N ASP A 83 38.61 -1.14 -37.13
CA ASP A 83 38.86 -2.22 -38.09
C ASP A 83 38.00 -3.49 -37.88
N GLY A 84 36.77 -3.30 -37.37
CA GLY A 84 35.83 -4.38 -37.05
C GLY A 84 36.09 -5.08 -35.71
N GLU A 85 37.10 -4.67 -34.95
CA GLU A 85 37.42 -5.20 -33.63
C GLU A 85 36.90 -4.27 -32.52
N LEU A 86 36.31 -4.86 -31.49
CA LEU A 86 35.76 -4.16 -30.33
C LEU A 86 36.83 -3.99 -29.23
N PHE A 87 37.03 -2.76 -28.79
CA PHE A 87 37.95 -2.38 -27.71
C PHE A 87 37.17 -1.82 -26.53
N ILE A 88 37.48 -2.30 -25.32
CA ILE A 88 37.00 -1.72 -24.07
C ILE A 88 38.04 -0.72 -23.58
N LEU A 89 37.63 0.55 -23.46
CA LEU A 89 38.52 1.66 -23.13
C LEU A 89 38.49 1.99 -21.64
N GLN A 90 37.32 1.89 -21.01
CA GLN A 90 37.12 2.14 -19.59
C GLN A 90 35.94 1.31 -19.06
N SER A 91 36.01 0.91 -17.79
CA SER A 91 34.89 0.35 -17.03
C SER A 91 34.86 0.98 -15.65
N ARG A 92 33.69 1.40 -15.18
CA ARG A 92 33.50 2.00 -13.85
C ARG A 92 32.21 1.52 -13.20
N ASP A 93 32.23 1.31 -11.88
CA ASP A 93 31.05 0.88 -11.13
C ASP A 93 29.90 1.90 -11.25
N ILE A 94 28.70 1.45 -11.57
CA ILE A 94 27.47 2.24 -11.48
C ILE A 94 27.01 2.22 -10.02
N THR A 95 27.23 3.34 -9.32
CA THR A 95 26.94 3.46 -7.87
C THR A 95 25.98 4.59 -7.53
N GLY A 96 25.52 5.36 -8.52
CA GLY A 96 24.59 6.46 -8.32
C GLY A 96 23.16 6.00 -8.03
N ALA A 97 22.40 6.81 -7.28
CA ALA A 97 20.99 6.56 -6.95
C ALA A 97 20.05 6.49 -8.18
N GLY A 98 20.52 6.88 -9.37
CA GLY A 98 19.76 6.77 -10.62
C GLY A 98 19.61 5.32 -11.12
N PHE A 99 20.54 4.43 -10.76
CA PHE A 99 20.45 3.01 -11.07
C PHE A 99 19.77 2.27 -9.91
N LEU A 100 18.88 1.32 -10.23
CA LEU A 100 18.03 0.65 -9.26
C LEU A 100 18.04 -0.86 -9.52
N TRP A 101 18.34 -1.64 -8.48
CA TRP A 101 18.30 -3.13 -8.51
C TRP A 101 16.89 -3.67 -8.23
N GLU A 102 15.89 -3.13 -8.92
CA GLU A 102 14.50 -3.53 -8.70
C GLU A 102 14.16 -4.86 -9.38
N GLU A 103 14.73 -5.11 -10.57
CA GLU A 103 14.54 -6.38 -11.27
C GLU A 103 14.96 -7.57 -10.41
N ASP A 104 16.04 -7.43 -9.65
CA ASP A 104 16.50 -8.42 -8.67
C ASP A 104 15.44 -8.70 -7.60
N ILE A 105 14.83 -7.66 -7.05
CA ILE A 105 13.76 -7.75 -6.03
C ILE A 105 12.53 -8.47 -6.61
N GLU A 106 12.30 -8.34 -7.91
CA GLU A 106 11.19 -8.93 -8.65
C GLU A 106 11.52 -10.26 -9.33
N SER A 107 12.68 -10.88 -9.03
CA SER A 107 13.14 -12.14 -9.66
C SER A 107 12.19 -13.32 -9.52
N TRP A 108 11.24 -13.27 -8.58
CA TRP A 108 10.18 -14.26 -8.42
C TRP A 108 9.02 -14.11 -9.41
N GLN A 109 8.99 -13.03 -10.20
CA GLN A 109 7.97 -12.79 -11.22
C GLN A 109 8.33 -13.55 -12.51
N SER A 110 7.42 -14.39 -12.99
CA SER A 110 7.59 -15.15 -14.24
C SER A 110 7.00 -14.44 -15.46
N ALA A 111 6.03 -13.56 -15.26
CA ALA A 111 5.38 -12.80 -16.33
C ALA A 111 6.23 -11.57 -16.72
N PRO A 112 6.34 -11.28 -18.04
CA PRO A 112 7.14 -10.15 -18.52
C PRO A 112 6.58 -8.82 -18.00
N ASP A 113 7.47 -7.87 -17.74
CA ASP A 113 7.12 -6.47 -17.54
C ASP A 113 7.11 -5.77 -18.90
N ASP A 114 5.95 -5.75 -19.55
CA ASP A 114 5.76 -5.10 -20.85
C ASP A 114 5.77 -3.57 -20.65
N GLU A 115 6.60 -2.86 -21.43
CA GLU A 115 6.73 -1.40 -21.39
C GLU A 115 5.42 -0.68 -21.71
N ALA A 116 4.48 -1.33 -22.39
CA ALA A 116 3.15 -0.79 -22.66
C ALA A 116 2.18 -0.91 -21.47
N THR A 117 2.49 -1.74 -20.47
CA THR A 117 1.61 -1.97 -19.31
C THR A 117 1.42 -0.69 -18.53
N VAL A 118 0.18 -0.38 -18.20
CA VAL A 118 -0.15 0.72 -17.29
C VAL A 118 -0.25 0.20 -15.87
N TRP A 119 0.47 0.87 -14.99
CA TRP A 119 0.60 0.56 -13.58
C TRP A 119 0.00 1.69 -12.76
N SER A 120 -0.83 1.37 -11.76
CA SER A 120 -1.47 2.32 -10.85
C SER A 120 -0.94 2.17 -9.43
N HIS A 121 -0.67 3.30 -8.78
CA HIS A 121 -0.27 3.40 -7.38
C HIS A 121 -1.47 3.46 -6.41
N THR A 122 -2.68 3.71 -6.92
CA THR A 122 -3.90 3.96 -6.12
C THR A 122 -4.20 2.87 -5.08
N TRP A 123 -3.98 1.60 -5.42
CA TRP A 123 -4.15 0.51 -4.46
C TRP A 123 -3.10 0.54 -3.34
N ALA A 124 -1.86 0.91 -3.64
CA ALA A 124 -0.81 1.02 -2.64
C ALA A 124 -1.10 2.16 -1.65
N GLU A 125 -1.66 3.28 -2.11
CA GLU A 125 -2.10 4.39 -1.23
C GLU A 125 -3.15 3.98 -0.18
N ALA A 126 -3.84 2.84 -0.37
CA ALA A 126 -4.79 2.29 0.60
C ALA A 126 -4.28 1.04 1.34
N PHE A 127 -3.35 0.28 0.76
CA PHE A 127 -2.93 -1.04 1.26
C PHE A 127 -1.48 -1.11 1.75
N TRP A 128 -0.58 -0.33 1.14
CA TRP A 128 0.85 -0.21 1.46
C TRP A 128 1.26 1.28 1.43
N THR A 129 0.75 2.01 2.42
CA THR A 129 0.73 3.47 2.45
C THR A 129 2.09 4.11 2.77
N GLY A 130 3.01 3.33 3.31
CA GLY A 130 4.37 3.73 3.67
C GLY A 130 5.41 3.10 2.76
N ALA A 131 6.67 3.25 3.17
CA ALA A 131 7.80 2.72 2.45
C ALA A 131 7.79 1.18 2.48
N VAL A 132 7.98 0.59 1.31
CA VAL A 132 8.02 -0.85 1.10
C VAL A 132 9.47 -1.29 0.95
N THR A 133 9.93 -2.15 1.85
CA THR A 133 11.28 -2.70 1.83
C THR A 133 11.42 -3.81 0.79
N PRO A 134 12.62 -3.98 0.19
CA PRO A 134 12.94 -5.11 -0.67
C PRO A 134 12.58 -6.47 -0.07
N LEU A 135 12.86 -6.67 1.23
CA LEU A 135 12.54 -7.90 1.94
C LEU A 135 11.03 -8.15 1.95
N PHE A 136 10.26 -7.17 2.43
CA PHE A 136 8.82 -7.34 2.54
C PHE A 136 8.18 -7.54 1.17
N TYR A 137 8.56 -6.79 0.14
CA TYR A 137 7.99 -6.96 -1.19
C TYR A 137 8.32 -8.33 -1.80
N SER A 138 9.57 -8.77 -1.72
CA SER A 138 9.99 -10.08 -2.28
C SER A 138 9.24 -11.26 -1.66
N VAL A 139 8.74 -11.10 -0.42
CA VAL A 139 7.89 -12.08 0.27
C VAL A 139 6.42 -11.82 -0.03
N ARG A 140 5.88 -10.67 0.37
CA ARG A 140 4.45 -10.36 0.33
C ARG A 140 3.91 -10.20 -1.09
N GLY A 141 4.68 -9.59 -2.00
CA GLY A 141 4.32 -9.50 -3.42
C GLY A 141 4.17 -10.89 -4.03
N ARG A 142 5.10 -11.80 -3.71
CA ARG A 142 5.03 -13.20 -4.14
C ARG A 142 3.84 -13.95 -3.52
N GLU A 143 3.56 -13.76 -2.24
CA GLU A 143 2.40 -14.36 -1.56
C GLU A 143 1.08 -13.96 -2.26
N LEU A 144 0.93 -12.67 -2.59
CA LEU A 144 -0.23 -12.15 -3.29
C LEU A 144 -0.33 -12.69 -4.72
N ARG A 145 0.79 -12.71 -5.46
CA ARG A 145 0.85 -13.27 -6.82
C ARG A 145 0.46 -14.75 -6.82
N ASN A 146 1.03 -15.55 -5.93
CA ASN A 146 0.74 -16.98 -5.82
C ASN A 146 -0.74 -17.22 -5.49
N SER A 147 -1.31 -16.41 -4.60
CA SER A 147 -2.74 -16.48 -4.29
C SER A 147 -3.62 -16.09 -5.48
N ASP A 148 -3.29 -15.00 -6.19
CA ASP A 148 -4.01 -14.54 -7.37
C ASP A 148 -3.99 -15.57 -8.49
N GLU A 149 -2.82 -16.12 -8.80
CA GLU A 149 -2.65 -17.15 -9.83
C GLU A 149 -3.54 -18.37 -9.55
N ARG A 150 -3.56 -18.87 -8.31
CA ARG A 150 -4.42 -19.98 -7.88
C ARG A 150 -5.90 -19.63 -8.02
N LEU A 151 -6.30 -18.43 -7.61
CA LEU A 151 -7.69 -17.98 -7.65
C LEU A 151 -8.20 -17.77 -9.07
N PHE A 152 -7.45 -17.07 -9.92
CA PHE A 152 -7.82 -16.84 -11.30
C PHE A 152 -7.86 -18.15 -12.10
N THR A 153 -6.95 -19.10 -11.82
CA THR A 153 -7.00 -20.45 -12.39
C THR A 153 -8.27 -21.20 -11.95
N LEU A 154 -8.63 -21.13 -10.67
CA LEU A 154 -9.88 -21.70 -10.15
C LEU A 154 -11.11 -21.07 -10.82
N TRP A 155 -11.08 -19.77 -11.07
CA TRP A 155 -12.16 -19.02 -11.72
C TRP A 155 -12.22 -19.21 -13.24
N GLY A 156 -11.21 -19.83 -13.85
CA GLY A 156 -11.12 -20.04 -15.30
C GLY A 156 -10.69 -18.78 -16.07
N PHE A 157 -9.98 -17.87 -15.41
CA PHE A 157 -9.39 -16.68 -16.01
C PHE A 157 -7.89 -16.89 -16.28
N GLU A 158 -7.57 -17.81 -17.20
CA GLU A 158 -6.18 -18.22 -17.46
C GLU A 158 -5.27 -17.07 -17.91
N ASP A 159 -5.79 -16.14 -18.71
CA ASP A 159 -5.02 -14.98 -19.16
C ASP A 159 -4.61 -14.12 -17.95
N LEU A 160 -5.55 -13.83 -17.05
CA LEU A 160 -5.27 -13.08 -15.82
C LEU A 160 -4.31 -13.81 -14.89
N ALA A 161 -4.41 -15.14 -14.79
CA ALA A 161 -3.52 -15.94 -13.96
C ALA A 161 -2.05 -15.83 -14.41
N LYS A 162 -1.80 -15.55 -15.70
CA LYS A 162 -0.45 -15.45 -16.29
C LYS A 162 0.03 -14.01 -16.45
N MET A 163 -0.79 -13.02 -16.13
CA MET A 163 -0.41 -11.61 -16.24
C MET A 163 0.38 -11.14 -15.01
N ARG A 164 1.35 -10.25 -15.25
CA ARG A 164 2.04 -9.56 -14.17
C ARG A 164 1.06 -8.60 -13.48
N ARG A 165 0.87 -8.77 -12.17
CA ARG A 165 -0.12 -8.01 -11.38
C ARG A 165 0.49 -6.88 -10.56
N PHE A 166 1.76 -7.01 -10.18
CA PHE A 166 2.45 -6.11 -9.28
C PHE A 166 3.77 -5.67 -9.88
N LYS A 167 4.19 -4.46 -9.53
CA LYS A 167 5.48 -3.89 -9.90
C LYS A 167 6.06 -3.09 -8.74
N TYR A 168 7.27 -3.41 -8.32
CA TYR A 168 8.02 -2.65 -7.34
C TYR A 168 8.81 -1.53 -8.01
N ARG A 169 8.66 -0.31 -7.51
CA ARG A 169 9.41 0.85 -8.01
C ARG A 169 9.63 1.84 -6.88
N ARG A 170 10.88 2.22 -6.63
CA ARG A 170 11.35 3.21 -5.65
C ARG A 170 10.64 3.09 -4.29
N ASN A 171 10.74 1.90 -3.68
CA ASN A 171 10.19 1.62 -2.36
C ASN A 171 8.67 1.73 -2.25
N THR A 172 7.95 1.59 -3.36
CA THR A 172 6.51 1.37 -3.34
C THR A 172 6.09 0.37 -4.42
N VAL A 173 4.79 0.10 -4.50
CA VAL A 173 4.25 -0.90 -5.42
C VAL A 173 3.14 -0.32 -6.27
N TYR A 174 3.09 -0.80 -7.51
CA TYR A 174 2.04 -0.50 -8.45
C TYR A 174 1.31 -1.77 -8.86
N PHE A 175 0.04 -1.61 -9.18
CA PHE A 175 -0.89 -2.66 -9.58
C PHE A 175 -1.23 -2.49 -11.06
N SER A 176 -1.33 -3.59 -11.80
CA SER A 176 -1.61 -3.54 -13.24
C SER A 176 -3.05 -3.07 -13.52
N SER A 177 -3.20 -1.87 -14.06
CA SER A 177 -4.50 -1.34 -14.52
C SER A 177 -5.05 -2.16 -15.68
N ASP A 178 -4.18 -2.71 -16.54
CA ASP A 178 -4.58 -3.63 -17.61
C ASP A 178 -5.23 -4.90 -17.07
N ALA A 179 -4.63 -5.50 -16.05
CA ALA A 179 -5.18 -6.69 -15.42
C ALA A 179 -6.49 -6.35 -14.68
N ASP A 180 -6.59 -5.20 -14.02
CA ASP A 180 -7.83 -4.77 -13.35
C ASP A 180 -8.98 -4.51 -14.35
N ARG A 181 -8.69 -3.90 -15.50
CA ARG A 181 -9.66 -3.72 -16.60
C ARG A 181 -10.25 -5.06 -17.04
N ILE A 182 -9.41 -6.08 -17.25
CA ILE A 182 -9.85 -7.44 -17.62
C ILE A 182 -10.60 -8.11 -16.47
N TYR A 183 -10.10 -7.98 -15.24
CA TYR A 183 -10.68 -8.56 -14.03
C TYR A 183 -12.13 -8.11 -13.85
N TYR A 184 -12.37 -6.80 -13.74
CA TYR A 184 -13.70 -6.28 -13.54
C TYR A 184 -14.61 -6.71 -14.70
N ARG A 185 -14.11 -6.74 -15.95
CA ARG A 185 -14.90 -7.03 -17.17
C ARG A 185 -15.51 -8.42 -17.14
N ASN A 186 -14.77 -9.38 -16.60
CA ASN A 186 -15.25 -10.75 -16.48
C ASN A 186 -16.16 -10.97 -15.27
N LEU A 187 -16.09 -10.10 -14.26
CA LEU A 187 -16.76 -10.29 -12.97
C LEU A 187 -18.12 -9.58 -12.88
N LEU A 188 -18.17 -8.31 -13.29
CA LEU A 188 -19.32 -7.43 -13.06
C LEU A 188 -19.96 -6.99 -14.39
N PRO A 189 -21.31 -7.08 -14.51
CA PRO A 189 -22.06 -6.42 -15.57
C PRO A 189 -21.76 -4.91 -15.64
N ALA A 190 -21.93 -4.31 -16.82
CA ALA A 190 -21.67 -2.88 -17.07
C ALA A 190 -22.38 -1.96 -16.07
N GLN A 191 -23.61 -2.28 -15.69
CA GLN A 191 -24.40 -1.49 -14.73
C GLN A 191 -23.79 -1.49 -13.32
N LEU A 192 -23.20 -2.63 -12.90
CA LEU A 192 -22.66 -2.82 -11.55
C LEU A 192 -21.22 -2.32 -11.42
N ARG A 193 -20.44 -2.38 -12.51
CA ARG A 193 -18.99 -2.16 -12.44
C ARG A 193 -18.58 -0.70 -12.24
N LYS A 194 -19.45 0.27 -12.59
CA LYS A 194 -19.11 1.70 -12.63
C LYS A 194 -18.49 2.23 -11.32
N HIS A 195 -18.85 1.61 -10.20
CA HIS A 195 -18.36 1.95 -8.86
C HIS A 195 -17.11 1.17 -8.42
N SER A 196 -16.41 0.50 -9.34
CA SER A 196 -15.23 -0.32 -9.05
C SER A 196 -14.05 -0.01 -9.97
N LEU A 197 -14.12 1.09 -10.73
CA LEU A 197 -13.10 1.45 -11.74
C LEU A 197 -12.17 2.57 -11.29
N ASP A 198 -12.24 3.00 -10.02
CA ASP A 198 -11.47 4.15 -9.52
C ASP A 198 -9.95 3.92 -9.61
N ASN A 199 -9.50 2.65 -9.57
CA ASN A 199 -8.09 2.25 -9.73
C ASN A 199 -7.59 2.28 -11.20
N LEU A 200 -8.46 2.53 -12.16
CA LEU A 200 -8.08 2.72 -13.56
C LEU A 200 -7.81 4.20 -13.84
N PRO A 201 -6.90 4.51 -14.77
CA PRO A 201 -6.76 5.87 -15.30
C PRO A 201 -8.14 6.43 -15.69
N PRO A 202 -8.47 7.68 -15.35
CA PRO A 202 -9.79 8.25 -15.61
C PRO A 202 -10.27 8.10 -17.05
N ASP A 203 -9.39 8.35 -18.02
CA ASP A 203 -9.68 8.19 -19.46
C ASP A 203 -10.06 6.77 -19.86
N TRP A 204 -9.72 5.75 -19.06
CA TRP A 204 -10.08 4.36 -19.31
C TRP A 204 -11.43 3.97 -18.69
N ARG A 205 -11.94 4.74 -17.73
CA ARG A 205 -13.10 4.34 -16.91
C ARG A 205 -14.37 4.24 -17.74
N GLU A 206 -14.57 5.11 -18.72
CA GLU A 206 -15.76 5.06 -19.59
C GLU A 206 -15.75 3.81 -20.50
N GLU A 207 -14.63 3.57 -21.20
CA GLU A 207 -14.44 2.37 -22.03
C GLU A 207 -14.61 1.09 -21.19
N ALA A 208 -13.91 1.02 -20.05
CA ALA A 208 -14.00 -0.12 -19.15
C ALA A 208 -15.41 -0.28 -18.57
N GLY A 209 -16.13 0.81 -18.30
CA GLY A 209 -17.49 0.85 -17.76
C GLY A 209 -18.54 0.34 -18.74
N THR A 210 -18.33 0.54 -20.03
CA THR A 210 -19.26 0.17 -21.11
C THR A 210 -18.88 -1.15 -21.80
N ALA A 211 -17.71 -1.71 -21.50
CA ALA A 211 -17.23 -2.97 -22.07
C ALA A 211 -18.24 -4.12 -21.91
N ARG A 212 -18.37 -4.93 -22.97
CA ARG A 212 -19.32 -6.06 -23.03
C ARG A 212 -18.99 -7.10 -21.95
N PHE A 213 -20.00 -7.43 -21.14
CA PHE A 213 -19.98 -8.53 -20.18
C PHE A 213 -20.35 -9.87 -20.83
N ASP A 214 -19.63 -10.94 -20.51
CA ASP A 214 -19.93 -12.31 -20.96
C ASP A 214 -20.60 -13.12 -19.82
N PRO A 215 -21.94 -13.22 -19.80
CA PRO A 215 -22.65 -13.95 -18.75
C PRO A 215 -22.36 -15.45 -18.76
N ALA A 216 -22.03 -16.05 -19.92
CA ALA A 216 -21.70 -17.46 -20.00
C ALA A 216 -20.33 -17.76 -19.37
N LYS A 217 -19.37 -16.84 -19.50
CA LYS A 217 -18.08 -16.93 -18.80
C LYS A 217 -18.27 -16.80 -17.28
N ALA A 218 -19.07 -15.85 -16.81
CA ALA A 218 -19.37 -15.71 -15.38
C ALA A 218 -20.11 -16.94 -14.81
N ALA A 219 -21.10 -17.49 -15.53
CA ALA A 219 -21.80 -18.70 -15.11
C ALA A 219 -20.85 -19.91 -15.00
N ARG A 220 -19.93 -20.07 -15.96
CA ARG A 220 -18.89 -21.12 -15.92
C ARG A 220 -17.95 -20.95 -14.74
N MET A 221 -17.55 -19.71 -14.41
CA MET A 221 -16.74 -19.43 -13.22
C MET A 221 -17.43 -19.95 -11.95
N TYR A 222 -18.69 -19.56 -11.71
CA TYR A 222 -19.41 -19.99 -10.50
C TYR A 222 -19.64 -21.51 -10.47
N ALA A 223 -19.96 -22.13 -11.61
CA ALA A 223 -20.09 -23.58 -11.71
C ALA A 223 -18.78 -24.31 -11.37
N ARG A 224 -17.65 -23.82 -11.90
CA ARG A 224 -16.31 -24.37 -11.66
C ARG A 224 -15.91 -24.22 -10.19
N VAL A 225 -16.11 -23.04 -9.60
CA VAL A 225 -15.86 -22.80 -8.16
C VAL A 225 -16.67 -23.77 -7.31
N ARG A 226 -17.97 -23.95 -7.60
CA ARG A 226 -18.84 -24.87 -6.86
C ARG A 226 -18.44 -26.34 -7.03
N ALA A 227 -17.86 -26.72 -8.16
CA ALA A 227 -17.43 -28.09 -8.43
C ALA A 227 -16.06 -28.43 -7.81
N LEU A 228 -15.16 -27.45 -7.73
CA LEU A 228 -13.76 -27.67 -7.34
C LEU A 228 -13.45 -27.33 -5.88
N THR A 229 -14.31 -26.59 -5.18
CA THR A 229 -14.10 -26.25 -3.77
C THR A 229 -15.40 -26.11 -2.99
N THR A 230 -15.38 -26.49 -1.72
CA THR A 230 -16.47 -26.30 -0.76
C THR A 230 -16.32 -25.01 0.07
N ASP A 231 -15.14 -24.40 0.06
CA ASP A 231 -14.81 -23.23 0.89
C ASP A 231 -15.30 -21.92 0.29
N HIS A 232 -15.62 -21.92 -1.00
CA HIS A 232 -16.01 -20.70 -1.70
C HIS A 232 -17.54 -20.56 -1.81
N GLY A 233 -18.00 -19.35 -1.53
CA GLY A 233 -19.39 -18.89 -1.63
C GLY A 233 -19.60 -17.70 -0.70
N PRO A 234 -20.62 -16.84 -0.90
CA PRO A 234 -20.77 -15.61 -0.12
C PRO A 234 -20.66 -15.85 1.40
N LEU A 235 -21.48 -16.74 1.95
CA LEU A 235 -21.43 -17.08 3.38
C LEU A 235 -20.43 -18.18 3.73
N ARG A 236 -20.11 -19.09 2.79
CA ARG A 236 -19.17 -20.19 3.04
C ARG A 236 -17.75 -19.68 3.21
N THR A 237 -17.35 -18.71 2.38
CA THR A 237 -16.04 -18.08 2.48
C THR A 237 -15.88 -17.41 3.83
N ILE A 238 -16.87 -16.66 4.30
CA ILE A 238 -16.83 -16.07 5.65
C ILE A 238 -16.61 -17.14 6.73
N LYS A 239 -17.38 -18.23 6.68
CA LYS A 239 -17.23 -19.35 7.63
C LYS A 239 -15.86 -20.04 7.54
N SER A 240 -15.35 -20.26 6.33
CA SER A 240 -14.04 -20.90 6.13
C SER A 240 -12.88 -20.01 6.57
N VAL A 241 -12.99 -18.69 6.41
CA VAL A 241 -11.98 -17.75 6.96
C VAL A 241 -11.97 -17.79 8.49
N TYR A 242 -13.12 -17.67 9.15
CA TYR A 242 -13.16 -17.73 10.62
C TYR A 242 -12.60 -19.04 11.18
N ARG A 243 -12.96 -20.16 10.55
CA ARG A 243 -12.42 -21.48 10.92
C ARG A 243 -10.90 -21.53 10.73
N PHE A 244 -10.39 -21.01 9.61
CA PHE A 244 -8.95 -20.95 9.38
C PHE A 244 -8.24 -20.12 10.46
N ILE A 245 -8.80 -18.96 10.83
CA ILE A 245 -8.27 -18.11 11.90
C ILE A 245 -8.25 -18.89 13.22
N GLU A 246 -9.38 -19.48 13.62
CA GLU A 246 -9.52 -20.25 14.85
C GLU A 246 -8.50 -21.40 14.93
N ASP A 247 -8.42 -22.21 13.87
CA ASP A 247 -7.55 -23.39 13.82
C ASP A 247 -6.05 -23.04 13.78
N ARG A 248 -5.70 -21.85 13.26
CA ARG A 248 -4.30 -21.50 12.92
C ARG A 248 -3.74 -20.33 13.74
N THR A 249 -4.50 -19.74 14.66
CA THR A 249 -4.01 -18.58 15.48
C THR A 249 -2.79 -18.94 16.33
N ALA A 250 -2.78 -20.11 16.97
CA ALA A 250 -1.60 -20.58 17.71
C ALA A 250 -0.37 -20.74 16.81
N GLU A 251 -0.60 -21.20 15.57
CA GLU A 251 0.45 -21.32 14.57
C GLU A 251 0.95 -19.96 14.09
N ALA A 252 0.08 -18.95 13.96
CA ALA A 252 0.44 -17.60 13.58
C ALA A 252 1.36 -16.93 14.63
N ASN A 253 1.09 -17.17 15.92
CA ASN A 253 1.82 -16.55 17.04
C ASN A 253 3.14 -17.22 17.42
N SER A 254 3.37 -18.48 17.00
CA SER A 254 4.56 -19.28 17.32
C SER A 254 5.51 -19.44 16.13
N PRO A 255 6.82 -19.64 16.32
CA PRO A 255 7.56 -19.60 17.57
C PRO A 255 7.83 -18.18 18.06
N SER A 256 8.13 -18.06 19.35
CA SER A 256 8.67 -16.86 19.99
C SER A 256 10.09 -16.54 19.49
N ALA A 257 10.56 -15.32 19.75
CA ALA A 257 11.93 -14.92 19.41
C ALA A 257 12.99 -15.79 20.11
N GLU A 258 12.73 -16.25 21.33
CA GLU A 258 13.67 -17.13 22.06
C GLU A 258 13.73 -18.53 21.45
N GLU A 259 12.59 -19.09 21.04
CA GLU A 259 12.53 -20.37 20.36
C GLU A 259 13.23 -20.32 18.99
N LEU A 260 13.07 -19.22 18.24
CA LEU A 260 13.76 -19.01 16.95
C LEU A 260 15.29 -19.02 17.10
N ARG A 261 15.84 -18.46 18.18
CA ARG A 261 17.29 -18.47 18.46
C ARG A 261 17.86 -19.87 18.61
N ARG A 262 17.05 -20.85 19.02
CA ARG A 262 17.48 -22.24 19.24
C ARG A 262 17.52 -23.06 17.95
N LEU A 263 16.93 -22.56 16.86
CA LEU A 263 16.92 -23.25 15.56
C LEU A 263 18.27 -23.15 14.86
N SER A 264 18.67 -24.19 14.13
CA SER A 264 19.73 -24.08 13.12
C SER A 264 19.32 -23.17 11.95
N ASP A 265 20.26 -22.76 11.10
CA ASP A 265 19.92 -21.93 9.92
C ASP A 265 18.97 -22.66 8.96
N HIS A 266 19.14 -23.96 8.81
CA HIS A 266 18.26 -24.80 8.00
C HIS A 266 16.82 -24.83 8.57
N GLU A 267 16.69 -25.02 9.88
CA GLU A 267 15.39 -25.01 10.56
C GLU A 267 14.73 -23.64 10.52
N LEU A 268 15.50 -22.56 10.70
CA LEU A 268 15.00 -21.19 10.59
C LEU A 268 14.50 -20.89 9.17
N ARG A 269 15.23 -21.31 8.12
CA ARG A 269 14.79 -21.19 6.72
C ARG A 269 13.48 -21.94 6.46
N LYS A 270 13.35 -23.16 7.01
CA LYS A 270 12.11 -23.95 6.92
C LYS A 270 10.95 -23.27 7.64
N GLU A 271 11.22 -22.66 8.79
CA GLU A 271 10.24 -21.92 9.57
C GLU A 271 9.75 -20.66 8.84
N ILE A 272 10.65 -19.89 8.23
CA ILE A 272 10.28 -18.76 7.36
C ILE A 272 9.37 -19.24 6.22
N ALA A 273 9.75 -20.30 5.50
CA ALA A 273 8.96 -20.85 4.41
C ALA A 273 7.56 -21.31 4.87
N ARG A 274 7.47 -21.91 6.07
CA ARG A 274 6.20 -22.32 6.68
C ARG A 274 5.28 -21.13 6.96
N LYS A 275 5.83 -20.02 7.48
CA LYS A 275 5.09 -18.78 7.72
C LYS A 275 4.60 -18.11 6.45
N ILE A 276 5.43 -18.10 5.40
CA ILE A 276 5.05 -17.61 4.08
C ILE A 276 3.89 -18.43 3.53
N LYS A 277 4.00 -19.77 3.59
CA LYS A 277 2.95 -20.68 3.13
C LYS A 277 1.64 -20.51 3.89
N LEU A 278 1.70 -20.31 5.21
CA LEU A 278 0.52 -20.03 6.04
C LEU A 278 -0.22 -18.78 5.55
N PHE A 279 0.50 -17.72 5.21
CA PHE A 279 -0.10 -16.49 4.69
C PHE A 279 -0.67 -16.68 3.27
N GLU A 280 0.00 -17.43 2.40
CA GLU A 280 -0.55 -17.76 1.07
C GLU A 280 -1.87 -18.53 1.14
N ASP A 281 -1.95 -19.51 2.05
CA ASP A 281 -3.14 -20.33 2.24
C ASP A 281 -4.28 -19.50 2.81
N TYR A 282 -3.96 -18.64 3.77
CA TYR A 282 -4.88 -17.66 4.30
C TYR A 282 -5.46 -16.75 3.21
N LEU A 283 -4.61 -16.15 2.37
CA LEU A 283 -5.04 -15.28 1.26
C LEU A 283 -5.94 -16.03 0.26
N THR A 284 -5.62 -17.28 -0.05
CA THR A 284 -6.40 -18.11 -0.99
C THR A 284 -7.85 -18.29 -0.51
N ILE A 285 -8.06 -18.39 0.79
CA ILE A 285 -9.40 -18.51 1.39
C ILE A 285 -10.06 -17.13 1.55
N LEU A 286 -9.30 -16.11 1.93
CA LEU A 286 -9.82 -14.76 2.22
C LEU A 286 -10.28 -14.01 0.97
N ARG A 287 -9.44 -14.01 -0.07
CA ARG A 287 -9.57 -13.08 -1.20
C ARG A 287 -10.90 -13.16 -1.95
N PRO A 288 -11.56 -14.32 -2.15
CA PRO A 288 -12.89 -14.37 -2.76
C PRO A 288 -13.93 -13.51 -2.03
N ALA A 289 -13.86 -13.38 -0.69
CA ALA A 289 -14.76 -12.54 0.07
C ALA A 289 -14.63 -11.07 -0.36
N PHE A 290 -13.40 -10.57 -0.52
CA PHE A 290 -13.12 -9.19 -0.91
C PHE A 290 -13.37 -8.93 -2.40
N HIS A 291 -12.79 -9.79 -3.24
CA HIS A 291 -12.67 -9.54 -4.68
C HIS A 291 -13.98 -9.83 -5.40
N VAL A 292 -14.66 -10.93 -5.06
CA VAL A 292 -15.87 -11.37 -5.76
C VAL A 292 -17.11 -10.93 -5.01
N TYR A 293 -17.29 -11.44 -3.80
CA TYR A 293 -18.60 -11.39 -3.16
C TYR A 293 -18.91 -10.01 -2.57
N ALA A 294 -17.98 -9.38 -1.85
CA ALA A 294 -18.15 -8.04 -1.32
C ALA A 294 -18.26 -6.99 -2.42
N SER A 295 -17.33 -6.99 -3.38
CA SER A 295 -17.37 -6.06 -4.52
C SER A 295 -18.72 -6.13 -5.25
N THR A 296 -19.21 -7.34 -5.54
CA THR A 296 -20.52 -7.53 -6.16
C THR A 296 -21.66 -7.05 -5.27
N ALA A 297 -21.64 -7.37 -3.97
CA ALA A 297 -22.70 -6.98 -3.05
C ALA A 297 -22.79 -5.47 -2.87
N PHE A 298 -21.67 -4.76 -2.74
CA PHE A 298 -21.63 -3.30 -2.67
C PHE A 298 -22.16 -2.66 -3.96
N ALA A 299 -21.77 -3.19 -5.12
CA ALA A 299 -22.29 -2.72 -6.40
C ALA A 299 -23.81 -2.92 -6.51
N VAL A 300 -24.31 -4.09 -6.09
CA VAL A 300 -25.75 -4.36 -6.05
C VAL A 300 -26.46 -3.41 -5.09
N LEU A 301 -25.95 -3.20 -3.87
CA LEU A 301 -26.57 -2.29 -2.90
C LEU A 301 -26.73 -0.87 -3.46
N ARG A 302 -25.72 -0.35 -4.17
CA ARG A 302 -25.78 0.96 -4.82
C ARG A 302 -26.90 1.03 -5.86
N GLU A 303 -27.03 0.01 -6.71
CA GLU A 303 -28.12 -0.05 -7.68
C GLU A 303 -29.50 -0.21 -7.02
N LEU A 304 -29.61 -0.99 -5.94
CA LEU A 304 -30.88 -1.15 -5.22
C LEU A 304 -31.33 0.18 -4.62
N LEU A 305 -30.41 0.94 -4.03
CA LEU A 305 -30.71 2.28 -3.50
C LEU A 305 -31.09 3.24 -4.62
N ALA A 306 -30.31 3.31 -5.70
CA ALA A 306 -30.61 4.18 -6.84
C ALA A 306 -31.97 3.87 -7.48
N ALA A 307 -32.36 2.59 -7.53
CA ALA A 307 -33.62 2.17 -8.13
C ALA A 307 -34.82 2.29 -7.19
N TRP A 308 -34.66 2.07 -5.88
CA TRP A 308 -35.78 1.83 -4.96
C TRP A 308 -35.85 2.78 -3.77
N TYR A 309 -34.82 3.55 -3.46
CA TYR A 309 -34.86 4.58 -2.42
C TYR A 309 -35.18 5.95 -3.04
N ASP A 310 -36.20 6.62 -2.50
CA ASP A 310 -36.66 7.95 -2.94
C ASP A 310 -36.62 9.00 -1.82
N GLY A 311 -35.88 8.71 -0.75
CA GLY A 311 -35.66 9.67 0.32
C GLY A 311 -34.54 10.65 -0.02
N ASP A 312 -34.46 11.67 0.83
CA ASP A 312 -33.59 12.83 0.75
C ASP A 312 -32.29 12.68 1.57
N ASN A 313 -32.08 11.52 2.22
CA ASN A 313 -30.83 11.23 2.91
C ASN A 313 -29.69 10.99 1.90
N ALA A 314 -28.89 12.03 1.65
CA ALA A 314 -27.69 11.98 0.82
C ALA A 314 -26.63 10.98 1.32
N TYR A 315 -26.68 10.57 2.59
CA TYR A 315 -25.74 9.64 3.22
C TYR A 315 -26.33 8.24 3.47
N VAL A 316 -27.49 7.92 2.85
CA VAL A 316 -28.20 6.64 3.08
C VAL A 316 -27.28 5.42 2.91
N PHE A 317 -26.42 5.41 1.89
CA PHE A 317 -25.50 4.29 1.67
C PHE A 317 -24.51 4.13 2.83
N GLN A 318 -23.93 5.23 3.30
CA GLN A 318 -22.96 5.25 4.40
C GLN A 318 -23.61 4.86 5.72
N ASP A 319 -24.78 5.42 6.02
CA ASP A 319 -25.51 5.15 7.26
C ASP A 319 -25.90 3.68 7.36
N LEU A 320 -26.27 3.05 6.23
CA LEU A 320 -26.61 1.62 6.17
C LEU A 320 -25.43 0.70 6.46
N ILE A 321 -24.19 1.11 6.17
CA ILE A 321 -23.00 0.27 6.31
C ILE A 321 -22.07 0.71 7.45
N SER A 322 -22.46 1.75 8.19
CA SER A 322 -21.87 2.17 9.46
C SER A 322 -22.56 1.47 10.64
N GLY A 323 -21.93 1.45 11.82
CA GLY A 323 -22.55 0.87 13.02
C GLY A 323 -22.83 -0.63 12.87
N LEU A 324 -21.78 -1.44 12.76
CA LEU A 324 -21.89 -2.88 12.47
C LEU A 324 -22.70 -3.62 13.56
N PRO A 325 -23.39 -4.73 13.22
CA PRO A 325 -24.28 -5.41 14.16
C PRO A 325 -23.55 -6.14 15.30
N LYS A 326 -22.22 -6.20 15.22
CA LYS A 326 -21.34 -6.77 16.22
C LYS A 326 -20.10 -5.89 16.29
N ARG A 327 -19.60 -5.65 17.50
CA ARG A 327 -18.27 -5.07 17.73
C ARG A 327 -17.20 -5.91 17.06
N THR A 328 -16.37 -5.27 16.25
CA THR A 328 -15.27 -5.92 15.53
C THR A 328 -14.00 -5.95 16.36
N ALA A 329 -13.07 -6.86 16.04
CA ALA A 329 -11.79 -6.94 16.72
C ALA A 329 -10.99 -5.62 16.65
N MET A 330 -11.06 -4.92 15.51
CA MET A 330 -10.45 -3.60 15.36
C MET A 330 -11.07 -2.55 16.29
N LEU A 331 -12.40 -2.52 16.43
CA LEU A 331 -13.03 -1.58 17.36
C LEU A 331 -12.74 -1.95 18.81
N GLN A 332 -12.68 -3.25 19.14
CA GLN A 332 -12.31 -3.72 20.47
C GLN A 332 -10.91 -3.24 20.88
N GLU A 333 -9.92 -3.29 19.99
CA GLU A 333 -8.57 -2.74 20.25
C GLU A 333 -8.62 -1.25 20.63
N GLN A 334 -9.48 -0.44 19.98
CA GLN A 334 -9.63 0.99 20.28
C GLN A 334 -10.30 1.21 21.63
N VAL A 335 -11.31 0.39 21.96
CA VAL A 335 -11.98 0.40 23.27
C VAL A 335 -10.97 0.05 24.36
N ASP A 336 -10.18 -1.01 24.19
CA ASP A 336 -9.19 -1.44 25.18
C ASP A 336 -8.17 -0.32 25.48
N LEU A 337 -7.67 0.35 24.43
CA LEU A 337 -6.73 1.46 24.57
C LEU A 337 -7.37 2.70 25.23
N TRP A 338 -8.62 3.01 24.90
CA TRP A 338 -9.37 4.11 25.52
C TRP A 338 -9.63 3.83 27.01
N GLU A 339 -9.99 2.60 27.37
CA GLU A 339 -10.20 2.20 28.76
C GLU A 339 -8.91 2.23 29.57
N LEU A 340 -7.76 1.88 28.97
CA LEU A 340 -6.44 2.06 29.59
C LEU A 340 -6.16 3.53 29.89
N ALA A 341 -6.45 4.43 28.95
CA ALA A 341 -6.32 5.87 29.19
C ALA A 341 -7.28 6.38 30.28
N ALA A 342 -8.52 5.89 30.31
CA ALA A 342 -9.48 6.21 31.36
C ALA A 342 -9.03 5.69 32.74
N GLU A 343 -8.34 4.54 32.81
CA GLU A 343 -7.74 4.04 34.03
C GLU A 343 -6.63 4.96 34.54
N LEU A 344 -5.73 5.40 33.64
CA LEU A 344 -4.65 6.33 33.99
C LEU A 344 -5.19 7.61 34.65
N LYS A 345 -6.29 8.17 34.11
CA LYS A 345 -6.93 9.40 34.63
C LYS A 345 -7.41 9.27 36.09
N ARG A 346 -7.54 8.07 36.64
CA ARG A 346 -7.99 7.86 38.04
C ARG A 346 -6.89 8.13 39.07
N SER A 347 -5.63 8.15 38.66
CA SER A 347 -4.48 8.44 39.53
C SER A 347 -3.76 9.69 39.05
N SER A 348 -3.82 10.77 39.85
CA SER A 348 -3.04 11.99 39.57
C SER A 348 -1.54 11.73 39.60
N THR A 349 -1.08 10.77 40.42
CA THR A 349 0.32 10.34 40.48
C THR A 349 0.76 9.75 39.14
N VAL A 350 0.00 8.79 38.60
CA VAL A 350 0.33 8.13 37.33
C VAL A 350 0.18 9.07 36.13
N VAL A 351 -0.79 9.99 36.14
CA VAL A 351 -0.88 11.06 35.12
C VAL A 351 0.37 11.94 35.16
N ALA A 352 0.85 12.34 36.34
CA ALA A 352 2.09 13.10 36.45
C ALA A 352 3.31 12.31 35.95
N LEU A 353 3.32 10.98 36.10
CA LEU A 353 4.34 10.13 35.46
C LEU A 353 4.27 10.22 33.92
N LEU A 354 3.06 10.11 33.36
CA LEU A 354 2.84 10.19 31.91
C LEU A 354 3.27 11.53 31.31
N GLU A 355 3.01 12.63 32.02
CA GLU A 355 3.37 13.98 31.60
C GLU A 355 4.87 14.27 31.72
N LYS A 356 5.54 13.76 32.76
CA LYS A 356 6.96 14.03 33.02
C LYS A 356 7.91 13.14 32.20
N SER A 357 7.48 11.96 31.78
CA SER A 357 8.31 11.01 31.04
C SER A 357 8.62 11.51 29.63
N ALA A 358 9.87 11.39 29.21
CA ALA A 358 10.28 11.83 27.87
C ALA A 358 9.80 10.86 26.78
N ASN A 359 9.73 9.57 27.10
CA ASN A 359 9.40 8.48 26.19
C ASN A 359 8.62 7.37 26.92
N GLY A 360 8.12 6.41 26.15
CA GLY A 360 7.34 5.29 26.66
C GLY A 360 8.14 4.36 27.55
N ALA A 361 9.42 4.10 27.25
CA ALA A 361 10.25 3.23 28.08
C ALA A 361 10.38 3.76 29.51
N GLU A 362 10.64 5.05 29.67
CA GLU A 362 10.67 5.72 30.98
C GLU A 362 9.32 5.67 31.70
N PHE A 363 8.22 5.96 30.97
CA PHE A 363 6.88 5.94 31.55
C PHE A 363 6.50 4.55 32.07
N PHE A 364 6.65 3.52 31.23
CA PHE A 364 6.27 2.15 31.59
C PHE A 364 7.18 1.56 32.67
N ALA A 365 8.46 1.97 32.77
CA ALA A 365 9.31 1.61 33.89
C ALA A 365 8.83 2.27 35.20
N ALA A 366 8.57 3.57 35.18
CA ALA A 366 8.15 4.32 36.37
C ALA A 366 6.78 3.87 36.90
N VAL A 367 5.79 3.64 36.03
CA VAL A 367 4.44 3.23 36.45
C VAL A 367 4.41 1.82 37.04
N ARG A 368 5.36 0.94 36.67
CA ARG A 368 5.49 -0.40 37.26
C ARG A 368 6.04 -0.37 38.69
N GLU A 369 6.77 0.67 39.06
CA GLU A 369 7.28 0.88 40.43
C GLU A 369 6.27 1.61 41.33
N GLU A 370 5.26 2.25 40.74
CA GLU A 370 4.24 3.01 41.44
C GLU A 370 3.09 2.10 41.93
N PRO A 371 2.79 2.04 43.25
CA PRO A 371 1.67 1.25 43.76
C PRO A 371 0.32 1.57 43.11
N GLU A 372 0.06 2.84 42.79
CA GLU A 372 -1.17 3.26 42.08
C GLU A 372 -1.20 2.80 40.61
N GLY A 373 -0.06 2.39 40.04
CA GLY A 373 0.08 1.92 38.67
C GLY A 373 -0.14 0.42 38.46
N VAL A 374 -0.25 -0.38 39.53
CA VAL A 374 -0.30 -1.87 39.45
C VAL A 374 -1.46 -2.38 38.59
N THR A 375 -2.67 -1.83 38.80
CA THR A 375 -3.86 -2.22 38.03
C THR A 375 -3.71 -1.88 36.55
N PHE A 376 -3.20 -0.69 36.24
CA PHE A 376 -2.91 -0.28 34.87
C PHE A 376 -1.88 -1.22 34.23
N CYS A 377 -0.78 -1.52 34.91
CA CYS A 377 0.26 -2.40 34.38
C CYS A 377 -0.27 -3.79 34.05
N SER A 378 -1.09 -4.39 34.93
CA SER A 378 -1.70 -5.69 34.68
C SER A 378 -2.59 -5.67 33.44
N ARG A 379 -3.45 -4.65 33.29
CA ARG A 379 -4.32 -4.51 32.10
C ARG A 379 -3.52 -4.23 30.84
N TYR A 380 -2.44 -3.45 30.96
CA TYR A 380 -1.55 -3.16 29.84
C TYR A 380 -0.81 -4.42 29.39
N ASP A 381 -0.37 -5.29 30.30
CA ASP A 381 0.27 -6.56 29.95
C ASP A 381 -0.71 -7.51 29.22
N GLU A 382 -1.99 -7.54 29.61
CA GLU A 382 -3.05 -8.24 28.88
C GLU A 382 -3.30 -7.66 27.48
N PHE A 383 -3.37 -6.32 27.39
CA PHE A 383 -3.49 -5.61 26.11
C PHE A 383 -2.30 -5.92 25.18
N MET A 384 -1.09 -5.95 25.71
CA MET A 384 0.13 -6.28 24.97
C MET A 384 0.15 -7.74 24.50
N ALA A 385 -0.36 -8.67 25.32
CA ALA A 385 -0.49 -10.07 24.92
C ALA A 385 -1.49 -10.25 23.76
N ALA A 386 -2.59 -9.49 23.76
CA ALA A 386 -3.62 -9.56 22.73
C ALA A 386 -3.22 -8.80 21.45
N HIS A 387 -2.66 -7.60 21.58
CA HIS A 387 -2.53 -6.62 20.49
C HIS A 387 -1.08 -6.21 20.18
N GLY A 388 -0.09 -6.75 20.89
CA GLY A 388 1.32 -6.35 20.78
C GLY A 388 1.92 -6.50 19.38
N HIS A 389 1.35 -7.37 18.54
CA HIS A 389 1.76 -7.60 17.16
C HIS A 389 1.31 -6.50 16.17
N ARG A 390 0.52 -5.53 16.63
CA ARG A 390 -0.04 -4.41 15.85
C ARG A 390 0.74 -3.12 16.14
N GLY A 391 0.26 -1.94 15.76
CA GLY A 391 0.81 -0.66 16.24
C GLY A 391 1.26 0.35 15.19
N HIS A 392 1.50 -0.08 13.96
CA HIS A 392 1.79 0.83 12.84
C HIS A 392 0.76 0.61 11.73
N GLN A 393 0.39 1.68 11.02
CA GLN A 393 -0.57 1.61 9.91
C GLN A 393 -0.05 0.72 8.78
N ASP A 394 1.25 0.87 8.47
CA ASP A 394 1.95 0.02 7.51
C ASP A 394 2.38 -1.35 8.02
N ARG A 395 2.17 -2.33 7.14
CA ARG A 395 2.40 -3.76 7.41
C ARG A 395 3.77 -4.27 6.98
N ASP A 396 4.63 -3.40 6.45
CA ASP A 396 6.01 -3.76 6.14
C ASP A 396 6.71 -4.35 7.39
N LEU A 397 7.67 -5.26 7.19
CA LEU A 397 8.41 -5.86 8.29
C LEU A 397 9.30 -4.85 9.01
N TRP A 398 9.69 -3.76 8.34
CA TRP A 398 10.55 -2.73 8.93
C TRP A 398 9.86 -1.95 10.05
N TYR A 399 8.58 -1.59 9.88
CA TYR A 399 7.86 -0.77 10.86
C TYR A 399 7.74 -1.48 12.22
N PRO A 400 8.01 -0.78 13.33
CA PRO A 400 7.89 -1.34 14.67
C PRO A 400 6.43 -1.69 15.00
N ARG A 401 6.26 -2.71 15.84
CA ARG A 401 5.00 -3.09 16.47
C ARG A 401 4.94 -2.59 17.91
N ARG A 402 3.76 -2.54 18.54
CA ARG A 402 3.56 -2.14 19.94
C ARG A 402 4.50 -2.90 20.87
N SER A 403 4.72 -4.20 20.60
CA SER A 403 5.61 -5.04 21.42
C SER A 403 7.10 -4.73 21.25
N GLU A 404 7.46 -3.94 20.24
CA GLU A 404 8.84 -3.59 19.90
C GLU A 404 9.17 -2.14 20.25
N ASP A 405 8.19 -1.24 20.18
CA ASP A 405 8.35 0.18 20.50
C ASP A 405 7.26 0.67 21.47
N PRO A 406 7.59 0.89 22.75
CA PRO A 406 6.63 1.39 23.75
C PRO A 406 6.14 2.81 23.46
N ASP A 407 6.84 3.58 22.61
CA ASP A 407 6.42 4.94 22.28
C ASP A 407 5.10 4.98 21.50
N ILE A 408 4.76 3.93 20.76
CA ILE A 408 3.51 3.85 19.98
C ILE A 408 2.31 4.04 20.92
N ASP A 409 2.30 3.30 22.02
CA ASP A 409 1.21 3.33 22.99
C ASP A 409 1.34 4.52 23.94
N PHE A 410 2.56 4.86 24.36
CA PHE A 410 2.79 6.05 25.18
C PHE A 410 2.27 7.33 24.54
N ARG A 411 2.55 7.56 23.24
CA ARG A 411 2.05 8.74 22.52
C ARG A 411 0.53 8.73 22.46
N SER A 412 -0.07 7.58 22.15
CA SER A 412 -1.52 7.42 22.06
C SER A 412 -2.21 7.64 23.41
N LEU A 413 -1.69 7.03 24.48
CA LEU A 413 -2.20 7.18 25.85
C LEU A 413 -2.08 8.63 26.33
N ARG A 414 -0.93 9.28 26.10
CA ARG A 414 -0.73 10.69 26.44
C ARG A 414 -1.73 11.58 25.70
N SER A 415 -1.98 11.30 24.41
CA SER A 415 -3.01 11.96 23.60
C SER A 415 -4.40 11.81 24.22
N LEU A 416 -4.82 10.57 24.52
CA LEU A 416 -6.14 10.25 25.07
C LEU A 416 -6.35 10.74 26.50
N VAL A 417 -5.28 10.81 27.30
CA VAL A 417 -5.33 11.37 28.66
C VAL A 417 -5.49 12.89 28.60
N ALA A 418 -4.73 13.56 27.74
CA ALA A 418 -4.81 15.01 27.58
C ALA A 418 -6.16 15.49 27.02
N ALA A 419 -6.81 14.68 26.19
CA ALA A 419 -8.11 15.01 25.62
C ALA A 419 -9.28 14.46 26.45
N ASP A 420 -10.38 15.20 26.47
CA ASP A 420 -11.70 14.67 26.86
C ASP A 420 -12.31 13.93 25.65
N SER A 421 -11.66 12.82 25.26
CA SER A 421 -12.04 12.08 24.05
C SER A 421 -13.37 11.34 24.27
N PRO A 422 -14.33 11.43 23.33
CA PRO A 422 -15.59 10.71 23.43
C PRO A 422 -15.37 9.21 23.52
N SER A 423 -16.27 8.52 24.22
CA SER A 423 -16.24 7.07 24.36
C SER A 423 -16.44 6.39 23.00
N PRO A 424 -15.52 5.52 22.55
CA PRO A 424 -15.71 4.74 21.33
C PRO A 424 -16.96 3.84 21.40
N VAL A 425 -17.35 3.40 22.61
CA VAL A 425 -18.54 2.58 22.85
C VAL A 425 -19.82 3.39 22.66
N ASP A 426 -19.86 4.63 23.15
CA ASP A 426 -21.04 5.48 22.98
C ASP A 426 -21.21 5.88 21.50
N ASN A 427 -20.10 6.14 20.81
CA ASN A 427 -20.10 6.37 19.37
C ASN A 427 -20.58 5.12 18.60
N GLU A 428 -20.13 3.92 18.98
CA GLU A 428 -20.64 2.64 18.42
C GLU A 428 -22.16 2.55 18.58
N HIS A 429 -22.69 2.76 19.78
CA HIS A 429 -24.13 2.70 20.04
C HIS A 429 -24.92 3.72 19.19
N ARG A 430 -24.40 4.95 19.07
CA ARG A 430 -25.01 5.99 18.23
C ARG A 430 -25.05 5.59 16.76
N LEU A 431 -23.96 5.03 16.23
CA LEU A 431 -23.88 4.57 14.84
C LEU A 431 -24.81 3.38 14.58
N VAL A 432 -24.91 2.45 15.53
CA VAL A 432 -25.84 1.30 15.44
C VAL A 432 -27.29 1.77 15.41
N ALA A 433 -27.67 2.66 16.33
CA ALA A 433 -29.02 3.22 16.39
C ALA A 433 -29.36 3.97 15.09
N LYS A 434 -28.43 4.79 14.57
CA LYS A 434 -28.63 5.51 13.31
C LYS A 434 -28.81 4.56 12.12
N ARG A 435 -27.98 3.53 12.04
CA ARG A 435 -28.11 2.50 11.00
C ARG A 435 -29.47 1.80 11.07
N GLU A 436 -29.94 1.44 12.25
CA GLU A 436 -31.22 0.76 12.44
C GLU A 436 -32.40 1.63 12.03
N GLU A 437 -32.39 2.92 12.41
CA GLU A 437 -33.35 3.94 11.97
C GLU A 437 -33.40 4.03 10.44
N VAL A 438 -32.24 4.26 9.80
CA VAL A 438 -32.15 4.40 8.34
C VAL A 438 -32.53 3.11 7.63
N THR A 439 -32.17 1.96 8.18
CA THR A 439 -32.56 0.65 7.63
C THR A 439 -34.08 0.48 7.66
N ALA A 440 -34.74 0.88 8.75
CA ALA A 440 -36.20 0.82 8.87
C ALA A 440 -36.87 1.76 7.85
N GLU A 441 -36.41 3.01 7.74
CA GLU A 441 -36.91 3.99 6.78
C GLU A 441 -36.80 3.48 5.34
N VAL A 442 -35.63 2.99 4.94
CA VAL A 442 -35.38 2.47 3.58
C VAL A 442 -36.29 1.28 3.29
N ILE A 443 -36.44 0.34 4.23
CA ILE A 443 -37.32 -0.81 4.06
C ILE A 443 -38.78 -0.39 3.92
N GLU A 444 -39.25 0.57 4.71
CA GLU A 444 -40.61 1.09 4.65
C GLU A 444 -40.91 1.70 3.27
N ARG A 445 -40.03 2.58 2.79
CA ARG A 445 -40.14 3.20 1.46
C ARG A 445 -40.10 2.18 0.33
N ILE A 446 -39.22 1.18 0.41
CA ILE A 446 -39.16 0.09 -0.57
C ILE A 446 -40.47 -0.70 -0.57
N ARG A 447 -41.03 -1.01 0.61
CA ARG A 447 -42.29 -1.77 0.75
C ARG A 447 -43.49 -1.03 0.18
N ALA A 448 -43.50 0.31 0.23
CA ALA A 448 -44.57 1.13 -0.34
C ALA A 448 -44.63 1.09 -1.89
N LYS A 449 -43.57 0.60 -2.55
CA LYS A 449 -43.49 0.51 -4.03
C LYS A 449 -44.05 -0.82 -4.55
N PRO A 450 -44.36 -0.93 -5.87
CA PRO A 450 -44.80 -2.19 -6.48
C PRO A 450 -43.78 -3.33 -6.25
N PHE A 451 -44.29 -4.52 -5.91
CA PHE A 451 -43.49 -5.68 -5.48
C PHE A 451 -42.57 -5.40 -4.27
N GLY A 452 -42.89 -4.37 -3.49
CA GLY A 452 -42.06 -3.83 -2.42
C GLY A 452 -41.67 -4.85 -1.36
N SER A 453 -42.56 -5.78 -0.99
CA SER A 453 -42.22 -6.84 -0.03
C SER A 453 -41.07 -7.73 -0.50
N VAL A 454 -41.08 -8.15 -1.76
CA VAL A 454 -40.02 -8.99 -2.33
C VAL A 454 -38.72 -8.20 -2.48
N ARG A 455 -38.82 -6.93 -2.92
CA ARG A 455 -37.67 -6.02 -3.03
C ARG A 455 -37.02 -5.76 -1.68
N ALA A 456 -37.82 -5.59 -0.63
CA ALA A 456 -37.33 -5.39 0.73
C ALA A 456 -36.58 -6.62 1.26
N GLU A 457 -37.06 -7.83 0.99
CA GLU A 457 -36.34 -9.05 1.39
C GLU A 457 -35.02 -9.23 0.62
N LEU A 458 -34.98 -8.90 -0.67
CA LEU A 458 -33.73 -8.87 -1.43
C LEU A 458 -32.75 -7.83 -0.87
N PHE A 459 -33.22 -6.61 -0.60
CA PHE A 459 -32.41 -5.55 0.00
C PHE A 459 -31.80 -5.98 1.34
N LYS A 460 -32.62 -6.56 2.24
CA LYS A 460 -32.16 -7.10 3.53
C LYS A 460 -31.10 -8.18 3.37
N ALA A 461 -31.29 -9.11 2.43
CA ALA A 461 -30.33 -10.20 2.20
C ALA A 461 -28.97 -9.67 1.72
N VAL A 462 -28.96 -8.67 0.83
CA VAL A 462 -27.72 -8.01 0.38
C VAL A 462 -27.07 -7.25 1.53
N LEU A 463 -27.85 -6.50 2.31
CA LEU A 463 -27.35 -5.72 3.44
C LEU A 463 -26.78 -6.60 4.57
N ASP A 464 -27.47 -7.69 4.93
CA ASP A 464 -27.00 -8.67 5.92
C ASP A 464 -25.66 -9.28 5.49
N TYR A 465 -25.51 -9.63 4.20
CA TYR A 465 -24.24 -10.11 3.68
C TYR A 465 -23.12 -9.06 3.81
N ILE A 466 -23.40 -7.80 3.45
CA ILE A 466 -22.43 -6.70 3.56
C ILE A 466 -22.00 -6.50 5.03
N HIS A 467 -22.95 -6.52 5.97
CA HIS A 467 -22.62 -6.39 7.40
C HIS A 467 -21.73 -7.54 7.87
N ARG A 468 -22.04 -8.79 7.51
CA ARG A 468 -21.19 -9.95 7.84
C ARG A 468 -19.79 -9.83 7.24
N PHE A 469 -19.69 -9.35 6.00
CA PHE A 469 -18.41 -9.13 5.35
C PHE A 469 -17.60 -8.02 6.04
N LEU A 470 -18.23 -6.89 6.39
CA LEU A 470 -17.54 -5.79 7.07
C LEU A 470 -17.04 -6.20 8.46
N VAL A 471 -17.80 -7.02 9.20
CA VAL A 471 -17.33 -7.62 10.45
C VAL A 471 -16.13 -8.54 10.20
N LEU A 472 -16.21 -9.43 9.18
CA LEU A 472 -15.07 -10.28 8.80
C LEU A 472 -13.83 -9.47 8.43
N ARG A 473 -13.99 -8.42 7.62
CA ARG A 473 -12.91 -7.55 7.13
C ARG A 473 -12.12 -6.92 8.28
N ASP A 474 -12.78 -6.69 9.40
CA ASP A 474 -12.15 -6.09 10.58
C ASP A 474 -11.65 -7.18 11.55
N ASP A 475 -12.39 -8.28 11.72
CA ASP A 475 -12.02 -9.41 12.59
C ASP A 475 -10.81 -10.22 12.06
N GLU A 476 -10.57 -10.22 10.74
CA GLU A 476 -9.48 -10.97 10.13
C GLU A 476 -8.10 -10.32 10.31
N ARG A 477 -8.08 -8.99 10.42
CA ARG A 477 -6.84 -8.20 10.38
C ARG A 477 -5.84 -8.57 11.47
N PRO A 478 -6.23 -8.76 12.75
CA PRO A 478 -5.29 -9.20 13.78
C PRO A 478 -4.58 -10.50 13.42
N PHE A 479 -5.28 -11.45 12.82
CA PHE A 479 -4.68 -12.71 12.39
C PHE A 479 -3.65 -12.51 11.26
N ALA A 480 -3.97 -11.69 10.26
CA ALA A 480 -3.03 -11.34 9.19
C ALA A 480 -1.77 -10.64 9.74
N ASP A 481 -1.94 -9.75 10.73
CA ASP A 481 -0.84 -9.02 11.36
C ASP A 481 -0.01 -9.93 12.27
N ALA A 482 -0.63 -10.90 12.96
CA ALA A 482 0.06 -11.92 13.76
C ALA A 482 0.98 -12.81 12.90
N ILE A 483 0.51 -13.29 11.74
CA ILE A 483 1.36 -14.06 10.81
C ILE A 483 2.52 -13.17 10.31
N THR A 484 2.24 -11.90 10.02
CA THR A 484 3.26 -10.93 9.57
C THR A 484 4.32 -10.69 10.65
N MET A 485 3.90 -10.58 11.91
CA MET A 485 4.82 -10.48 13.05
C MET A 485 5.67 -11.75 13.21
N GLY A 486 5.09 -12.94 13.01
CA GLY A 486 5.84 -14.19 12.98
C GLY A 486 6.95 -14.19 11.92
N LYS A 487 6.66 -13.70 10.70
CA LYS A 487 7.67 -13.51 9.64
C LYS A 487 8.73 -12.49 10.07
N LYS A 488 8.32 -11.34 10.62
CA LYS A 488 9.25 -10.30 11.10
C LYS A 488 10.24 -10.88 12.10
N ARG A 489 9.78 -11.60 13.12
CA ARG A 489 10.65 -12.24 14.13
C ARG A 489 11.64 -13.21 13.51
N ALA A 490 11.20 -14.05 12.58
CA ALA A 490 12.06 -15.04 11.93
C ALA A 490 13.14 -14.38 11.04
N PHE A 491 12.77 -13.34 10.28
CA PHE A 491 13.74 -12.57 9.49
C PHE A 491 14.67 -11.71 10.35
N ALA A 492 14.20 -11.14 11.46
CA ALA A 492 15.04 -10.40 12.39
C ALA A 492 16.09 -11.32 13.05
N GLU A 493 15.72 -12.55 13.40
CA GLU A 493 16.69 -13.54 13.88
C GLU A 493 17.71 -13.92 12.80
N LEU A 494 17.28 -14.04 11.54
CA LEU A 494 18.19 -14.24 10.42
C LEU A 494 19.14 -13.04 10.25
N GLY A 495 18.62 -11.81 10.27
CA GLY A 495 19.40 -10.57 10.21
C GLY A 495 20.45 -10.49 11.31
N ARG A 496 20.08 -10.81 12.56
CA ARG A 496 21.01 -10.89 13.69
C ARG A 496 22.17 -11.84 13.41
N ARG A 497 21.90 -13.05 12.92
CA ARG A 497 22.94 -14.05 12.58
C ARG A 497 23.86 -13.57 11.46
N LEU A 498 23.30 -12.92 10.44
CA LEU A 498 24.07 -12.36 9.33
C LEU A 498 25.04 -11.28 9.85
N HIS A 499 24.56 -10.39 10.72
CA HIS A 499 25.38 -9.33 11.31
C HIS A 499 26.46 -9.89 12.24
N GLU A 500 26.15 -10.84 13.13
CA GLU A 500 27.13 -11.48 14.01
C GLU A 500 28.23 -12.24 13.25
N ARG A 501 27.92 -12.70 12.03
CA ARG A 501 28.88 -13.35 11.12
C ARG A 501 29.63 -12.35 10.24
N ASN A 502 29.41 -11.03 10.42
CA ASN A 502 29.97 -9.96 9.61
C ASN A 502 29.64 -10.09 8.11
N LEU A 503 28.47 -10.66 7.79
CA LEU A 503 27.98 -10.77 6.42
C LEU A 503 27.22 -9.52 5.96
N ILE A 504 26.65 -8.76 6.89
CA ILE A 504 26.07 -7.42 6.69
C ILE A 504 26.74 -6.43 7.64
N ASP A 505 26.79 -5.16 7.27
CA ASP A 505 27.52 -4.14 8.03
C ASP A 505 26.66 -3.60 9.18
N GLU A 506 25.38 -3.29 8.94
CA GLU A 506 24.41 -2.84 9.94
C GLU A 506 23.35 -3.91 10.27
N PRO A 507 22.82 -3.96 11.51
CA PRO A 507 21.87 -4.99 11.93
C PRO A 507 20.53 -4.96 11.20
N ASP A 508 20.20 -3.86 10.53
CA ASP A 508 18.96 -3.64 9.77
C ASP A 508 19.16 -3.65 8.25
N ASP A 509 20.38 -3.88 7.76
CA ASP A 509 20.69 -3.99 6.32
C ASP A 509 19.84 -5.07 5.63
N PHE A 510 19.47 -6.12 6.37
CA PHE A 510 18.69 -7.24 5.84
C PHE A 510 17.29 -6.84 5.33
N TYR A 511 16.71 -5.73 5.80
CA TYR A 511 15.45 -5.23 5.24
C TYR A 511 15.61 -4.75 3.79
N HIS A 512 16.81 -4.29 3.43
CA HIS A 512 17.13 -3.79 2.08
C HIS A 512 17.56 -4.89 1.10
N LEU A 513 17.40 -6.15 1.48
CA LEU A 513 17.68 -7.33 0.66
C LEU A 513 16.38 -8.09 0.38
N ALA A 514 16.25 -8.61 -0.83
CA ALA A 514 15.20 -9.57 -1.14
C ALA A 514 15.45 -10.89 -0.40
N GLU A 515 14.39 -11.67 -0.15
CA GLU A 515 14.48 -12.93 0.59
C GLU A 515 15.54 -13.89 0.02
N TYR A 516 15.60 -14.05 -1.30
CA TYR A 516 16.57 -14.95 -1.92
C TYR A 516 18.01 -14.46 -1.73
N GLU A 517 18.25 -13.13 -1.70
CA GLU A 517 19.58 -12.54 -1.46
C GLU A 517 20.06 -12.86 -0.03
N LEU A 518 19.15 -12.94 0.95
CA LEU A 518 19.48 -13.37 2.31
C LEU A 518 19.97 -14.83 2.34
N TYR A 519 19.35 -15.70 1.55
CA TYR A 519 19.78 -17.10 1.44
C TYR A 519 21.06 -17.26 0.65
N ASP A 520 21.22 -16.51 -0.44
CA ASP A 520 22.47 -16.48 -1.20
C ASP A 520 23.62 -15.95 -0.35
N LEU A 521 23.37 -14.98 0.54
CA LEU A 521 24.36 -14.50 1.49
C LEU A 521 24.74 -15.57 2.53
N LEU A 522 23.76 -16.28 3.10
CA LEU A 522 24.02 -17.42 4.01
C LEU A 522 24.83 -18.53 3.33
N ASP A 523 24.53 -18.81 2.07
CA ASP A 523 25.15 -19.87 1.28
C ASP A 523 26.52 -19.44 0.69
N GLY A 524 26.96 -18.20 0.91
CA GLY A 524 28.21 -17.65 0.38
C GLY A 524 28.21 -17.40 -1.13
N ARG A 525 27.03 -17.26 -1.74
CA ARG A 525 26.82 -17.06 -3.18
C ARG A 525 26.70 -15.59 -3.59
N LEU A 526 26.49 -14.67 -2.65
CA LEU A 526 26.40 -13.23 -2.92
C LEU A 526 27.73 -12.52 -2.57
N PRO A 527 28.44 -11.91 -3.55
CA PRO A 527 29.68 -11.19 -3.28
C PRO A 527 29.49 -9.98 -2.36
N GLY A 528 30.37 -9.82 -1.38
CA GLY A 528 30.26 -8.75 -0.38
C GLY A 528 30.36 -7.33 -0.94
N LYS A 529 31.05 -7.12 -2.08
CA LYS A 529 31.12 -5.81 -2.75
C LYS A 529 29.77 -5.45 -3.39
N LEU A 530 29.15 -6.40 -4.09
CA LEU A 530 27.82 -6.24 -4.69
C LEU A 530 26.73 -6.03 -3.63
N LEU A 531 26.77 -6.81 -2.56
CA LEU A 531 25.88 -6.67 -1.41
C LEU A 531 25.86 -5.23 -0.89
N ARG A 532 27.04 -4.68 -0.55
CA ARG A 532 27.16 -3.32 -0.01
C ARG A 532 26.68 -2.25 -0.99
N ALA A 533 26.92 -2.44 -2.29
CA ALA A 533 26.42 -1.53 -3.32
C ALA A 533 24.88 -1.52 -3.35
N LYS A 534 24.25 -2.69 -3.35
CA LYS A 534 22.79 -2.84 -3.31
C LYS A 534 22.17 -2.21 -2.06
N VAL A 535 22.69 -2.57 -0.88
CA VAL A 535 22.18 -2.06 0.41
C VAL A 535 22.28 -0.53 0.46
N ARG A 536 23.45 0.04 0.14
CA ARG A 536 23.66 1.50 0.16
C ARG A 536 22.68 2.24 -0.75
N ASN A 537 22.51 1.76 -1.97
CA ASN A 537 21.59 2.36 -2.93
C ASN A 537 20.13 2.25 -2.45
N ARG A 538 19.68 1.04 -2.09
CA ARG A 538 18.31 0.80 -1.67
C ARG A 538 17.96 1.53 -0.37
N ARG A 539 18.91 1.69 0.56
CA ARG A 539 18.76 2.53 1.75
C ARG A 539 18.63 4.00 1.39
N THR A 540 19.48 4.52 0.50
CA THR A 540 19.37 5.92 0.04
C THR A 540 18.00 6.22 -0.59
N VAL A 541 17.45 5.31 -1.39
CA VAL A 541 16.13 5.47 -2.01
C VAL A 541 15.02 5.35 -0.95
N PHE A 542 15.15 4.40 -0.02
CA PHE A 542 14.21 4.23 1.09
C PHE A 542 14.16 5.48 1.99
N ASP A 543 15.31 6.03 2.36
CA ASP A 543 15.41 7.21 3.24
C ASP A 543 14.75 8.44 2.59
N LYS A 544 14.93 8.62 1.27
CA LYS A 544 14.24 9.67 0.50
C LYS A 544 12.73 9.50 0.49
N PHE A 545 12.24 8.26 0.37
CA PHE A 545 10.81 7.96 0.43
C PHE A 545 10.26 8.28 1.83
N VAL A 546 10.91 7.82 2.89
CA VAL A 546 10.51 8.09 4.28
C VAL A 546 10.53 9.58 4.59
N ALA A 547 11.54 10.29 4.11
CA ALA A 547 11.64 11.75 4.19
C ALA A 547 10.65 12.49 3.28
N ARG A 548 9.84 11.77 2.49
CA ARG A 548 8.88 12.30 1.50
C ARG A 548 9.51 13.29 0.52
N SER A 549 10.80 13.12 0.24
CA SER A 549 11.55 13.95 -0.71
C SER A 549 11.28 13.56 -2.17
N GLU A 550 10.77 12.34 -2.39
CA GLU A 550 10.31 11.86 -3.69
C GLU A 550 8.89 11.28 -3.51
N VAL A 551 7.96 11.72 -4.34
CA VAL A 551 6.56 11.29 -4.31
C VAL A 551 6.35 10.28 -5.44
N PRO A 552 5.78 9.11 -5.16
CA PRO A 552 5.41 8.16 -6.20
C PRO A 552 4.40 8.77 -7.18
N PRO A 553 4.62 8.68 -8.50
CA PRO A 553 3.58 9.03 -9.45
C PRO A 553 2.35 8.13 -9.29
N GLY A 554 1.16 8.69 -9.50
CA GLY A 554 -0.09 7.91 -9.42
C GLY A 554 -0.18 6.80 -10.47
N TYR A 555 0.42 7.02 -11.66
CA TYR A 555 0.42 6.07 -12.76
C TYR A 555 1.78 6.00 -13.48
N LEU A 556 2.14 4.81 -13.97
CA LEU A 556 3.30 4.57 -14.84
C LEU A 556 2.86 3.86 -16.12
N ARG A 557 3.56 4.14 -17.24
CA ARG A 557 3.60 3.27 -18.42
C ARG A 557 4.98 2.64 -18.50
N GLY A 558 5.06 1.33 -18.31
CA GLY A 558 6.34 0.66 -18.09
C GLY A 558 7.03 1.24 -16.85
N ASN A 559 8.13 1.97 -17.03
CA ASN A 559 8.89 2.64 -15.96
C ASN A 559 8.74 4.17 -15.96
N VAL A 560 7.93 4.73 -16.86
CA VAL A 560 7.83 6.17 -17.09
C VAL A 560 6.55 6.71 -16.44
N PRO A 561 6.62 7.78 -15.62
CA PRO A 561 5.43 8.46 -15.11
C PRO A 561 4.49 8.87 -16.23
N MET A 562 3.20 8.60 -16.04
CA MET A 562 2.14 9.11 -16.91
C MET A 562 1.57 10.38 -16.30
N GLU A 563 1.47 11.43 -17.10
CA GLU A 563 0.55 12.52 -16.78
C GLU A 563 -0.87 12.04 -17.02
N VAL A 564 -1.65 12.05 -15.96
CA VAL A 564 -3.05 11.61 -15.96
C VAL A 564 -3.82 12.69 -15.21
N ASP A 565 -4.82 13.27 -15.85
CA ASP A 565 -5.82 14.04 -15.13
C ASP A 565 -6.58 13.07 -14.25
N ASP A 566 -6.36 13.14 -12.94
CA ASP A 566 -7.00 12.28 -11.94
C ASP A 566 -8.48 12.65 -11.70
N GLY A 567 -9.00 13.64 -12.43
CA GLY A 567 -10.35 14.17 -12.32
C GLY A 567 -10.51 15.14 -11.15
N THR A 568 -9.41 15.48 -10.47
CA THR A 568 -9.42 16.48 -9.40
C THR A 568 -9.09 17.88 -9.90
N ASP A 569 -8.54 18.03 -11.12
CA ASP A 569 -8.33 19.35 -11.70
C ASP A 569 -9.68 19.98 -12.08
N THR A 570 -9.94 21.18 -11.57
CA THR A 570 -11.16 21.92 -11.92
C THR A 570 -10.97 22.85 -13.12
N GLY A 571 -9.76 22.91 -13.69
CA GLY A 571 -9.35 23.88 -14.70
C GLY A 571 -9.20 25.30 -14.15
N LEU A 572 -9.34 25.48 -12.83
CA LEU A 572 -9.15 26.74 -12.12
C LEU A 572 -7.91 26.61 -11.24
N GLU A 573 -7.00 27.56 -11.37
CA GLU A 573 -5.73 27.56 -10.64
C GLU A 573 -5.95 27.46 -9.13
N GLY A 574 -5.16 26.60 -8.48
CA GLY A 574 -5.24 26.35 -7.04
C GLY A 574 -6.54 25.67 -6.56
N THR A 575 -7.46 25.26 -7.44
CA THR A 575 -8.72 24.63 -7.04
C THR A 575 -8.83 23.17 -7.48
N PHE A 576 -9.06 22.30 -6.50
CA PHE A 576 -9.15 20.86 -6.65
C PHE A 576 -10.55 20.34 -6.31
N ALA A 577 -10.99 19.30 -7.02
CA ALA A 577 -12.19 18.54 -6.75
C ALA A 577 -11.84 17.25 -6.01
N GLY A 578 -12.35 17.11 -4.78
CA GLY A 578 -12.32 15.89 -4.00
C GLY A 578 -13.73 15.39 -3.67
N VAL A 579 -13.82 14.49 -2.71
CA VAL A 579 -15.09 13.95 -2.21
C VAL A 579 -15.41 14.54 -0.84
N GLY A 580 -16.53 15.24 -0.71
CA GLY A 580 -17.00 15.78 0.56
C GLY A 580 -17.32 14.68 1.58
N MET A 581 -16.62 14.67 2.71
CA MET A 581 -16.79 13.70 3.80
C MET A 581 -17.70 14.19 4.91
N SER A 582 -17.63 15.49 5.23
CA SER A 582 -18.42 16.15 6.26
C SER A 582 -18.77 17.55 5.81
N ARG A 583 -20.04 17.94 5.98
CA ARG A 583 -20.62 19.18 5.44
C ARG A 583 -20.01 20.45 6.05
N GLY A 584 -20.23 21.57 5.35
CA GLY A 584 -19.79 22.89 5.74
C GLY A 584 -18.60 23.37 4.90
N SER A 585 -18.20 24.62 5.14
CA SER A 585 -17.09 25.27 4.45
C SER A 585 -16.27 26.09 5.43
N VAL A 586 -14.95 26.02 5.32
CA VAL A 586 -14.03 26.75 6.21
C VAL A 586 -12.79 27.20 5.43
N THR A 587 -12.26 28.36 5.80
CA THR A 587 -10.99 28.89 5.28
C THR A 587 -10.00 29.02 6.43
N GLY A 588 -8.76 28.56 6.22
CA GLY A 588 -7.71 28.58 7.22
C GLY A 588 -6.36 28.14 6.68
N THR A 589 -5.33 28.20 7.53
CA THR A 589 -3.97 27.75 7.20
C THR A 589 -3.91 26.24 7.10
N ALA A 590 -3.39 25.71 5.99
CA ALA A 590 -3.12 24.29 5.81
C ALA A 590 -1.95 23.85 6.69
N ARG A 591 -2.13 22.75 7.42
CA ARG A 591 -1.06 22.11 8.19
C ARG A 591 -0.90 20.67 7.75
N ILE A 592 0.23 20.36 7.13
CA ILE A 592 0.53 19.03 6.61
C ILE A 592 1.22 18.18 7.68
N VAL A 593 0.56 17.11 8.13
CA VAL A 593 1.07 16.20 9.17
C VAL A 593 1.02 14.77 8.64
N GLY A 594 2.20 14.15 8.47
CA GLY A 594 2.30 12.79 7.96
C GLY A 594 2.31 11.70 9.02
N ASP A 595 2.59 12.05 10.28
CA ASP A 595 2.80 11.12 11.38
C ASP A 595 2.34 11.73 12.71
N LEU A 596 1.85 10.89 13.64
CA LEU A 596 1.40 11.33 14.96
C LEU A 596 2.51 12.01 15.78
N ARG A 597 3.79 11.69 15.53
CA ARG A 597 4.95 12.36 16.14
C ARG A 597 4.97 13.87 15.87
N ASP A 598 4.46 14.27 14.71
CA ASP A 598 4.43 15.66 14.25
C ASP A 598 3.13 16.39 14.63
N ILE A 599 2.21 15.74 15.35
CA ILE A 599 0.89 16.30 15.68
C ILE A 599 0.98 17.60 16.50
N GLY A 600 2.05 17.77 17.28
CA GLY A 600 2.31 18.99 18.05
C GLY A 600 2.54 20.24 17.20
N ARG A 601 2.73 20.11 15.88
CA ARG A 601 2.83 21.24 14.95
C ARG A 601 1.48 21.89 14.65
N VAL A 602 0.37 21.21 14.91
CA VAL A 602 -0.98 21.71 14.59
C VAL A 602 -1.39 22.79 15.57
N GLN A 603 -1.73 23.96 15.04
CA GLN A 603 -2.21 25.10 15.81
C GLN A 603 -3.75 25.19 15.77
N ARG A 604 -4.32 25.87 16.76
CA ARG A 604 -5.77 26.07 16.86
C ARG A 604 -6.29 26.85 15.64
N GLY A 605 -7.33 26.33 15.01
CA GLY A 605 -8.00 26.93 13.86
C GLY A 605 -7.39 26.56 12.51
N GLU A 606 -6.26 25.83 12.46
CA GLU A 606 -5.68 25.33 11.21
C GLU A 606 -6.55 24.23 10.58
N ILE A 607 -6.33 23.99 9.29
CA ILE A 607 -6.93 22.88 8.54
C ILE A 607 -5.90 21.76 8.44
N LEU A 608 -6.21 20.61 9.01
CA LEU A 608 -5.32 19.46 8.99
C LEU A 608 -5.33 18.77 7.63
N VAL A 609 -4.15 18.56 7.05
CA VAL A 609 -3.95 17.77 5.82
C VAL A 609 -3.07 16.57 6.17
N CYS A 610 -3.61 15.36 6.04
CA CYS A 610 -2.85 14.14 6.31
C CYS A 610 -3.27 12.99 5.39
N ASN A 611 -2.52 11.89 5.40
CA ASN A 611 -2.86 10.72 4.58
C ASN A 611 -4.12 10.04 5.14
N SER A 612 -4.10 9.67 6.41
CA SER A 612 -5.24 9.08 7.12
C SER A 612 -5.12 9.35 8.63
N THR A 613 -6.16 9.04 9.41
CA THR A 613 -6.15 9.19 10.87
C THR A 613 -6.51 7.89 11.59
N ASP A 614 -6.03 7.78 12.83
CA ASP A 614 -6.36 6.73 13.80
C ASP A 614 -6.73 7.36 15.17
N PRO A 615 -7.18 6.60 16.18
CA PRO A 615 -7.63 7.16 17.45
C PRO A 615 -6.61 8.04 18.18
N GLY A 616 -5.31 7.85 17.96
CA GLY A 616 -4.27 8.70 18.55
C GLY A 616 -4.35 10.17 18.10
N TRP A 617 -4.99 10.42 16.95
CA TRP A 617 -5.20 11.75 16.37
C TRP A 617 -6.41 12.48 16.96
N THR A 618 -7.30 11.80 17.69
CA THR A 618 -8.55 12.37 18.22
C THR A 618 -8.36 13.74 18.91
N PRO A 619 -7.31 13.98 19.72
CA PRO A 619 -7.16 15.28 20.41
C PRO A 619 -7.01 16.48 19.47
N VAL A 620 -6.52 16.27 18.24
CA VAL A 620 -6.35 17.35 17.28
C VAL A 620 -7.70 17.82 16.70
N PHE A 621 -8.73 16.97 16.71
CA PHE A 621 -10.04 17.30 16.14
C PHE A 621 -10.76 18.44 16.88
N GLY A 622 -10.44 18.64 18.17
CA GLY A 622 -10.92 19.79 18.94
C GLY A 622 -10.15 21.09 18.69
N LEU A 623 -9.00 21.03 17.99
CA LEU A 623 -8.15 22.19 17.70
C LEU A 623 -8.35 22.71 16.28
N ILE A 624 -8.58 21.82 15.32
CA ILE A 624 -8.65 22.15 13.89
C ILE A 624 -10.02 22.73 13.51
N SER A 625 -10.06 23.44 12.39
CA SER A 625 -11.29 24.01 11.84
C SER A 625 -11.82 23.25 10.61
N GLY A 626 -10.98 22.42 9.97
CA GLY A 626 -11.32 21.56 8.84
C GLY A 626 -10.32 20.42 8.64
N LEU A 627 -10.67 19.45 7.78
CA LEU A 627 -9.88 18.25 7.54
C LEU A 627 -9.77 17.90 6.05
N ILE A 628 -8.57 17.58 5.59
CA ILE A 628 -8.31 16.95 4.29
C ILE A 628 -7.59 15.62 4.50
N LEU A 629 -8.12 14.54 3.92
CA LEU A 629 -7.49 13.22 3.91
C LEU A 629 -7.11 12.81 2.48
N GLU A 630 -5.90 12.29 2.25
CA GLU A 630 -5.56 11.68 0.96
C GLU A 630 -6.21 10.31 0.80
N ALA A 631 -6.13 9.49 1.85
CA ALA A 631 -6.64 8.14 1.89
C ALA A 631 -7.76 7.97 2.94
N GLY A 632 -8.66 7.06 2.61
CA GLY A 632 -9.81 6.74 3.45
C GLY A 632 -11.11 7.24 2.85
N GLY A 633 -12.04 6.32 2.65
CA GLY A 633 -13.38 6.65 2.17
C GLY A 633 -14.24 7.32 3.25
N MET A 634 -15.49 7.60 2.90
CA MET A 634 -16.53 8.21 3.76
C MET A 634 -16.77 7.53 5.13
N LEU A 635 -16.24 6.33 5.35
CA LEU A 635 -16.35 5.54 6.58
C LEU A 635 -15.05 5.50 7.39
N SER A 636 -14.01 6.22 6.95
CA SER A 636 -12.74 6.28 7.66
C SER A 636 -12.92 6.91 9.04
N HIS A 637 -11.99 6.62 9.96
CA HIS A 637 -12.02 7.20 11.30
C HIS A 637 -12.10 8.74 11.25
N GLY A 638 -11.28 9.39 10.40
CA GLY A 638 -11.32 10.84 10.19
C GLY A 638 -12.62 11.36 9.55
N ALA A 639 -13.24 10.61 8.62
CA ALA A 639 -14.55 10.96 8.08
C ALA A 639 -15.68 10.87 9.11
N CYS A 640 -15.60 9.93 10.06
CA CYS A 640 -16.55 9.81 11.16
C CYS A 640 -16.35 10.92 12.19
N LEU A 641 -15.12 11.16 12.65
CA LEU A 641 -14.82 12.20 13.63
C LEU A 641 -15.11 13.60 13.09
N SER A 642 -14.79 13.89 11.83
CA SER A 642 -15.11 15.20 11.23
C SER A 642 -16.62 15.49 11.29
N ARG A 643 -17.48 14.50 11.05
CA ARG A 643 -18.94 14.66 11.19
C ARG A 643 -19.40 14.86 12.63
N GLU A 644 -18.75 14.19 13.59
CA GLU A 644 -19.07 14.31 15.02
C GLU A 644 -18.70 15.68 15.58
N TYR A 645 -17.54 16.20 15.19
CA TYR A 645 -17.06 17.53 15.57
C TYR A 645 -17.65 18.66 14.70
N GLY A 646 -18.46 18.33 13.69
CA GLY A 646 -19.04 19.32 12.76
C GLY A 646 -18.01 20.02 11.88
N LEU A 647 -16.86 19.39 11.64
CA LEU A 647 -15.76 19.92 10.84
C LEU A 647 -16.03 19.68 9.36
N PRO A 648 -15.91 20.69 8.49
CA PRO A 648 -15.85 20.50 7.04
C PRO A 648 -14.69 19.57 6.68
N ALA A 649 -14.97 18.53 5.89
CA ALA A 649 -13.95 17.57 5.50
C ALA A 649 -14.06 17.12 4.06
N VAL A 650 -12.91 16.95 3.39
CA VAL A 650 -12.80 16.49 2.00
C VAL A 650 -11.74 15.39 1.91
N ASN A 651 -12.05 14.32 1.19
CA ASN A 651 -11.04 13.37 0.72
C ASN A 651 -10.51 13.87 -0.63
N LEU A 652 -9.22 14.20 -0.68
CA LEU A 652 -8.54 14.71 -1.86
C LEU A 652 -7.26 13.88 -2.08
N PRO A 653 -7.24 12.97 -3.06
CA PRO A 653 -6.05 12.23 -3.42
C PRO A 653 -4.87 13.17 -3.71
N GLY A 654 -3.70 12.83 -3.14
CA GLY A 654 -2.48 13.61 -3.27
C GLY A 654 -2.50 15.01 -2.62
N ALA A 655 -3.45 15.29 -1.72
CA ALA A 655 -3.57 16.60 -1.06
C ALA A 655 -2.28 17.08 -0.39
N MET A 656 -1.50 16.20 0.23
CA MET A 656 -0.25 16.56 0.91
C MET A 656 0.85 17.00 -0.06
N GLN A 657 0.65 16.78 -1.37
CA GLN A 657 1.56 17.24 -2.42
C GLN A 657 0.98 18.42 -3.21
N LYS A 658 -0.35 18.43 -3.41
CA LYS A 658 -1.07 19.49 -4.13
C LYS A 658 -1.14 20.79 -3.33
N ILE A 659 -1.16 20.70 -2.00
CA ILE A 659 -1.30 21.83 -1.10
C ILE A 659 0.06 22.13 -0.46
N PRO A 660 0.58 23.36 -0.53
CA PRO A 660 1.78 23.74 0.22
C PRO A 660 1.49 23.84 1.73
N ASP A 661 2.41 23.35 2.58
CA ASP A 661 2.29 23.52 4.04
C ASP A 661 2.32 25.01 4.40
N GLY A 662 1.38 25.46 5.23
CA GLY A 662 1.21 26.86 5.61
C GLY A 662 0.40 27.72 4.62
N ALA A 663 -0.05 27.18 3.49
CA ALA A 663 -0.89 27.92 2.54
C ALA A 663 -2.28 28.22 3.13
N THR A 664 -2.87 29.35 2.76
CA THR A 664 -4.28 29.63 3.08
C THR A 664 -5.17 28.83 2.13
N ILE A 665 -6.06 27.98 2.66
CA ILE A 665 -6.93 27.13 1.86
C ILE A 665 -8.38 27.24 2.32
N THR A 666 -9.32 27.04 1.39
CA THR A 666 -10.74 26.86 1.66
C THR A 666 -11.12 25.41 1.41
N VAL A 667 -11.68 24.75 2.42
CA VAL A 667 -12.22 23.39 2.33
C VAL A 667 -13.73 23.47 2.38
N ASN A 668 -14.38 22.98 1.32
CA ASN A 668 -15.83 22.91 1.21
C ASN A 668 -16.28 21.45 1.14
N GLY A 669 -16.71 20.93 2.29
CA GLY A 669 -17.16 19.55 2.40
C GLY A 669 -18.57 19.29 1.86
N ASP A 670 -19.34 20.34 1.52
CA ASP A 670 -20.63 20.19 0.82
C ASP A 670 -20.44 19.84 -0.66
N THR A 671 -19.47 20.49 -1.31
CA THR A 671 -19.16 20.33 -2.74
C THR A 671 -17.99 19.40 -3.00
N GLY A 672 -17.18 19.09 -1.98
CA GLY A 672 -15.92 18.38 -2.12
C GLY A 672 -14.78 19.24 -2.65
N ARG A 673 -14.95 20.57 -2.77
CA ARG A 673 -13.91 21.45 -3.35
C ARG A 673 -12.89 21.89 -2.30
N VAL A 674 -11.63 21.97 -2.73
CA VAL A 674 -10.54 22.58 -1.99
C VAL A 674 -9.91 23.65 -2.86
N SER A 675 -9.82 24.89 -2.36
CA SER A 675 -9.19 26.01 -3.09
C SER A 675 -8.05 26.59 -2.28
N VAL A 676 -6.85 26.64 -2.87
CA VAL A 676 -5.70 27.38 -2.36
C VAL A 676 -5.89 28.85 -2.72
N VAL A 677 -5.83 29.71 -1.72
CA VAL A 677 -5.83 31.15 -1.93
C VAL A 677 -4.44 31.52 -2.42
N LEU A 678 -4.32 31.80 -3.72
CA LEU A 678 -3.11 32.34 -4.31
C LEU A 678 -3.04 33.81 -3.93
N GLU A 679 -1.95 34.25 -3.30
CA GLU A 679 -1.68 35.68 -3.14
C GLU A 679 -1.31 36.23 -4.52
N ASP A 680 -1.97 37.31 -4.94
CA ASP A 680 -1.59 38.05 -6.16
C ASP A 680 -0.19 38.66 -5.92
N ASP A 681 0.83 38.12 -6.58
CA ASP A 681 2.22 38.64 -6.59
C ASP A 681 2.34 40.03 -7.23
#